data_AF-A0AAI8XKZ2-F1
#
_entry.id   AF-A0AAI8XKZ2-F1
#
_cell.length_a   1.000
_cell.length_b   1.000
_cell.length_c   1.000
_cell.angle_alpha   90.00
_cell.angle_beta   90.00
_cell.angle_gamma   90.00
#
_symmetry.space_group_name_H-M   'P 1'
#
loop_
_entity.id
_entity.type
_entity.pdbx_description
1 polymer ?
#
loop_
_entity_poly.entity_id
_entity_poly.type
_entity_poly.pdbx_seq_one_letter_code
_entity_poly.pdbx_strand_id
1 'polypeptide(L)'
;MIVLSIERWTAPLAARWSRTIGRRPKDRSVVRFVERFAIVVIGLWALLAGAGNLAVPQLEQVIHEQSRAFFPPDADASVAAARMGEVFGDSDSNNVTYVVLEGVLDGSARAYYDALVAALRADTTHVESLMDLWSDPLTAPIAESRDQRATYVLLRLSGDLGSAEAARSVQAVRDLVTALSPPPGVAAYVTGPGATIYDEFASFDRQMLVITAVTVVLIAALLFIVYRSVVAAAIPLITVGLSLGVARPIVAALGAHGVIEVSVFSTALISAMILGAGTDYGIFLLGRYHENRRAGIDHSDALIGAYRSVAPVIAASATTIAAALCCLSFAKVGMLRSAGIPCAIGIVVAMAASLTLLPALCAVAGRLRLIEPKPSRIARRWRRVGIVVARWPGPVLVTAGALLAVCAVPLFWLSIGYSEVAVQPSSTESNQGYQAAQRHFPAERLLPEIVLVEADHDLRTPQGLIGIERISRRIMEIPGVRAVQSASRPAGGVQPESTLTDQAGRIGSQLASQTSTLEPQLDSIGTIRTTLVRLSGAVGQLQTGLSGGVHGLEQISSGGAELRAGVRAVRENSETLAGYLDPLRAFVANTPDCPVHPICGPVQRIVAPIDGMLSGTGQLSDATGKFDAGAADAGRSLAGATDAVATMRGAVADLRELVDTLTATIDGLMPQLQQMTDYLTGLGGDFAGTAEGGFYLPGSALKDPRFQRVLQLLCSPDGHATRLLVYGDQGSWGRAGATRADQIREAIHEATKEGSVVDVDIHISGVGSATSDLHRYFEYDFRLLAVTSMLLIFVVIALMLRSPVAALVVLATVVASYASALGASHALWRYVFGHDLHWAVPSMSFIALVAVGADYNLLLAARLREESVAGLHTGMIRTFAGTGGVVTTAGVVFGLTMFAMFSADLITIAQVGSTIGIGLLIDTFVVRAAIVPAIAALLGRWFWWPHLWVAKRREGAGFSSISAGLVLFQTL
;
A
#
# COMPACT_ATOMS: atom_id res chain seq x y z
N MET A 1 33.03 -13.77 32.45
CA MET A 1 32.52 -14.84 33.33
C MET A 1 31.71 -15.92 32.59
N ILE A 2 30.86 -15.56 31.62
CA ILE A 2 30.05 -16.54 30.83
C ILE A 2 30.92 -17.44 29.91
N VAL A 3 32.03 -16.91 29.37
CA VAL A 3 32.97 -17.66 28.51
C VAL A 3 33.68 -18.81 29.22
N LEU A 4 34.03 -18.65 30.50
CA LEU A 4 34.67 -19.69 31.33
C LEU A 4 33.69 -20.80 31.78
N SER A 5 32.38 -20.50 31.80
CA SER A 5 31.33 -21.49 32.13
C SER A 5 31.03 -22.42 30.95
N ILE A 6 31.05 -21.89 29.72
CA ILE A 6 30.85 -22.66 28.48
C ILE A 6 32.04 -23.60 28.21
N GLU A 7 33.27 -23.18 28.51
CA GLU A 7 34.47 -24.01 28.36
C GLU A 7 34.43 -25.28 29.21
N ARG A 8 33.88 -25.21 30.44
CA ARG A 8 33.77 -26.35 31.36
C ARG A 8 32.78 -27.43 30.89
N TRP A 9 31.73 -27.05 30.16
CA TRP A 9 30.74 -27.99 29.62
C TRP A 9 31.10 -28.49 28.22
N THR A 10 31.76 -27.67 27.40
CA THR A 10 32.09 -28.01 26.00
C THR A 10 33.38 -28.81 25.87
N ALA A 11 34.37 -28.64 26.75
CA ALA A 11 35.64 -29.37 26.67
C ALA A 11 35.50 -30.91 26.76
N PRO A 12 34.72 -31.51 27.68
CA PRO A 12 34.56 -32.96 27.74
C PRO A 12 33.71 -33.51 26.59
N LEU A 13 32.71 -32.77 26.10
CA LEU A 13 31.91 -33.14 24.93
C LEU A 13 32.73 -33.06 23.64
N ALA A 14 33.53 -32.01 23.45
CA ALA A 14 34.47 -31.84 22.33
C ALA A 14 35.61 -32.88 22.37
N ALA A 15 36.07 -33.29 23.55
CA ALA A 15 37.05 -34.37 23.71
C ALA A 15 36.46 -35.75 23.44
N ARG A 16 35.18 -35.97 23.76
CA ARG A 16 34.47 -37.22 23.44
C ARG A 16 34.15 -37.29 21.94
N TRP A 17 33.82 -36.16 21.32
CA TRP A 17 33.63 -36.01 19.87
C TRP A 17 34.95 -36.09 19.05
N SER A 18 36.06 -35.60 19.60
CA SER A 18 37.38 -35.68 18.94
C SER A 18 37.91 -37.11 18.84
N ARG A 19 37.57 -37.97 19.80
CA ARG A 19 37.86 -39.41 19.74
C ARG A 19 37.03 -40.15 18.68
N THR A 20 35.85 -39.66 18.34
CA THR A 20 34.98 -40.25 17.31
C THR A 20 35.40 -39.87 15.89
N ILE A 21 35.92 -38.66 15.68
CA ILE A 21 36.37 -38.16 14.35
C ILE A 21 37.84 -38.50 14.07
N GLY A 22 38.66 -38.73 15.10
CA GLY A 22 40.09 -39.09 14.96
C GLY A 22 40.37 -40.53 14.50
N ARG A 23 39.36 -41.42 14.49
CA ARG A 23 39.48 -42.73 13.84
C ARG A 23 39.28 -42.54 12.34
N ARG A 24 40.32 -42.76 11.53
CA ARG A 24 40.22 -42.96 10.08
C ARG A 24 39.05 -43.93 9.82
N PRO A 25 37.90 -43.50 9.30
CA PRO A 25 36.77 -44.41 9.15
C PRO A 25 37.16 -45.50 8.16
N LYS A 26 36.55 -46.69 8.32
CA LYS A 26 36.56 -47.82 7.38
C LYS A 26 35.84 -47.47 6.06
N ASP A 27 36.05 -46.27 5.53
CA ASP A 27 35.36 -45.63 4.40
C ASP A 27 35.82 -46.17 3.03
N ARG A 28 36.29 -47.42 2.98
CA ARG A 28 36.43 -48.15 1.71
C ARG A 28 35.10 -48.75 1.28
N SER A 29 34.12 -48.92 2.18
CA SER A 29 32.88 -49.64 1.90
C SER A 29 31.90 -48.86 1.04
N VAL A 30 31.60 -47.59 1.35
CA VAL A 30 30.54 -46.81 0.67
C VAL A 30 30.90 -46.55 -0.79
N VAL A 31 32.09 -46.06 -1.09
CA VAL A 31 32.48 -45.77 -2.49
C VAL A 31 32.60 -47.05 -3.31
N ARG A 32 33.18 -48.11 -2.77
CA ARG A 32 33.23 -49.40 -3.48
C ARG A 32 31.83 -49.99 -3.68
N PHE A 33 30.91 -49.75 -2.74
CA PHE A 33 29.53 -50.13 -2.88
C PHE A 33 28.86 -49.35 -4.03
N VAL A 34 28.99 -48.02 -4.06
CA VAL A 34 28.47 -47.17 -5.13
C VAL A 34 29.10 -47.53 -6.49
N GLU A 35 30.41 -47.80 -6.53
CA GLU A 35 31.11 -48.21 -7.75
C GLU A 35 30.66 -49.60 -8.25
N ARG A 36 30.40 -50.54 -7.33
CA ARG A 36 29.94 -51.89 -7.66
C ARG A 36 28.48 -51.91 -8.12
N PHE A 37 27.62 -51.13 -7.46
CA PHE A 37 26.18 -51.06 -7.73
C PHE A 37 25.78 -49.80 -8.51
N ALA A 38 26.71 -49.20 -9.27
CA ALA A 38 26.49 -47.91 -9.94
C ALA A 38 25.23 -47.88 -10.81
N ILE A 39 24.98 -48.94 -11.59
CA ILE A 39 23.79 -49.06 -12.44
C ILE A 39 22.51 -49.12 -11.61
N VAL A 40 22.52 -49.83 -10.48
CA VAL A 40 21.37 -49.92 -9.56
C VAL A 40 21.09 -48.57 -8.92
N VAL A 41 22.13 -47.83 -8.51
CA VAL A 41 21.98 -46.48 -7.94
C VAL A 41 21.39 -45.51 -8.97
N ILE A 42 21.90 -45.52 -10.21
CA ILE A 42 21.36 -44.68 -11.30
C ILE A 42 19.90 -45.05 -11.58
N GLY A 43 19.60 -46.35 -11.70
CA GLY A 43 18.24 -46.85 -11.92
C GLY A 43 17.29 -46.48 -10.78
N LEU A 44 17.75 -46.53 -9.51
CA LEU A 44 16.95 -46.12 -8.35
C LEU A 44 16.63 -44.63 -8.39
N TRP A 45 17.58 -43.75 -8.70
CA TRP A 45 17.31 -42.31 -8.81
C TRP A 45 16.37 -41.99 -9.98
N ALA A 46 16.56 -42.65 -11.13
CA ALA A 46 15.65 -42.50 -12.27
C ALA A 46 14.24 -43.02 -11.93
N LEU A 47 14.13 -44.13 -11.20
CA LEU A 47 12.87 -44.68 -10.73
C LEU A 47 12.21 -43.77 -9.69
N LEU A 48 12.96 -43.21 -8.73
CA LEU A 48 12.43 -42.26 -7.76
C LEU A 48 11.92 -40.98 -8.43
N ALA A 49 12.66 -40.45 -9.42
CA ALA A 49 12.21 -39.31 -10.20
C ALA A 49 10.95 -39.66 -11.00
N GLY A 50 10.95 -40.77 -11.73
CA GLY A 50 9.81 -41.20 -12.54
C GLY A 50 8.57 -41.52 -11.70
N ALA A 51 8.70 -42.35 -10.68
CA ALA A 51 7.61 -42.75 -9.79
C ALA A 51 7.08 -41.56 -8.97
N GLY A 52 7.96 -40.68 -8.48
CA GLY A 52 7.57 -39.49 -7.73
C GLY A 52 6.71 -38.54 -8.56
N ASN A 53 7.10 -38.24 -9.80
CA ASN A 53 6.33 -37.37 -10.70
C ASN A 53 5.05 -38.03 -11.25
N LEU A 54 4.93 -39.36 -11.18
CA LEU A 54 3.73 -40.08 -11.61
C LEU A 54 2.73 -40.30 -10.47
N ALA A 55 3.23 -40.47 -9.23
CA ALA A 55 2.42 -40.77 -8.05
C ALA A 55 1.93 -39.52 -7.32
N VAL A 56 2.62 -38.39 -7.46
CA VAL A 56 2.32 -37.12 -6.78
C VAL A 56 1.93 -36.09 -7.83
N PRO A 57 0.90 -35.25 -7.61
CA PRO A 57 0.61 -34.11 -8.48
C PRO A 57 1.84 -33.22 -8.63
N GLN A 58 1.94 -32.53 -9.76
CA GLN A 58 3.04 -31.60 -10.00
C GLN A 58 3.03 -30.50 -8.95
N LEU A 59 4.22 -30.03 -8.55
CA LEU A 59 4.37 -29.02 -7.51
C LEU A 59 3.61 -27.74 -7.87
N GLU A 60 3.62 -27.38 -9.15
CA GLU A 60 2.88 -26.26 -9.72
C GLU A 60 1.36 -26.40 -9.45
N GLN A 61 0.79 -27.61 -9.65
CA GLN A 61 -0.61 -27.87 -9.36
C GLN A 61 -0.91 -27.81 -7.85
N VAL A 62 -0.05 -28.37 -6.99
CA VAL A 62 -0.22 -28.29 -5.53
C VAL A 62 -0.20 -26.85 -5.05
N ILE A 63 0.65 -26.01 -5.63
CA ILE A 63 0.68 -24.56 -5.31
C ILE A 63 -0.62 -23.89 -5.74
N HIS A 64 -1.14 -24.19 -6.93
CA HIS A 64 -2.44 -23.66 -7.38
C HIS A 64 -3.61 -24.09 -6.49
N GLU A 65 -3.50 -25.22 -5.80
CA GLU A 65 -4.56 -25.74 -4.92
C GLU A 65 -4.40 -25.31 -3.46
N GLN A 66 -3.17 -25.01 -3.00
CA GLN A 66 -2.87 -24.86 -1.57
C GLN A 66 -1.98 -23.65 -1.23
N SER A 67 -1.76 -22.71 -2.15
CA SER A 67 -1.03 -21.48 -1.80
C SER A 67 -1.75 -20.70 -0.71
N ARG A 68 -0.98 -20.21 0.27
CA ARG A 68 -1.46 -19.40 1.39
C ARG A 68 -1.41 -17.91 1.07
N ALA A 69 -2.11 -17.13 1.89
CA ALA A 69 -2.14 -15.67 1.79
C ALA A 69 -0.74 -15.05 1.78
N PHE A 70 -0.60 -13.99 0.98
CA PHE A 70 0.61 -13.18 0.84
C PHE A 70 0.96 -12.45 2.14
N PHE A 71 -0.06 -11.86 2.77
CA PHE A 71 0.05 -11.18 4.05
C PHE A 71 -0.27 -12.12 5.22
N PRO A 72 0.38 -11.92 6.38
CA PRO A 72 -0.03 -12.60 7.61
C PRO A 72 -1.48 -12.25 7.98
N PRO A 73 -2.28 -13.20 8.49
CA PRO A 73 -3.66 -12.94 8.92
C PRO A 73 -3.74 -11.91 10.05
N ASP A 74 -2.69 -11.79 10.85
CA ASP A 74 -2.54 -10.86 11.97
C ASP A 74 -2.04 -9.47 11.56
N ALA A 75 -1.88 -9.19 10.26
CA ALA A 75 -1.53 -7.86 9.79
C ALA A 75 -2.66 -6.86 10.02
N ASP A 76 -2.33 -5.64 10.47
CA ASP A 76 -3.31 -4.60 10.80
C ASP A 76 -4.26 -4.34 9.63
N ALA A 77 -3.75 -4.28 8.39
CA ALA A 77 -4.55 -4.08 7.19
C ALA A 77 -5.50 -5.26 6.89
N SER A 78 -5.10 -6.50 7.23
CA SER A 78 -5.94 -7.71 7.04
C SER A 78 -7.00 -7.80 8.12
N VAL A 79 -6.66 -7.53 9.39
CA VAL A 79 -7.61 -7.43 10.50
C VAL A 79 -8.63 -6.34 10.24
N ALA A 80 -8.19 -5.18 9.72
CA ALA A 80 -9.07 -4.09 9.33
C ALA A 80 -10.06 -4.50 8.21
N ALA A 81 -9.58 -5.25 7.20
CA ALA A 81 -10.43 -5.72 6.11
C ALA A 81 -11.49 -6.72 6.58
N ALA A 82 -11.11 -7.65 7.45
CA ALA A 82 -12.01 -8.65 8.05
C ALA A 82 -13.03 -7.98 8.98
N ARG A 83 -12.59 -7.05 9.84
CA ARG A 83 -13.48 -6.28 10.72
C ARG A 83 -14.50 -5.46 9.93
N MET A 84 -14.09 -4.89 8.80
CA MET A 84 -15.01 -4.21 7.89
C MET A 84 -16.06 -5.15 7.29
N GLY A 85 -15.65 -6.38 6.95
CA GLY A 85 -16.56 -7.46 6.52
C GLY A 85 -17.64 -7.70 7.56
N GLU A 86 -17.22 -8.00 8.79
CA GLU A 86 -18.10 -8.27 9.92
C GLU A 86 -19.10 -7.12 10.19
N VAL A 87 -18.60 -5.88 10.27
CA VAL A 87 -19.39 -4.70 10.67
C VAL A 87 -20.39 -4.27 9.59
N PHE A 88 -20.04 -4.42 8.31
CA PHE A 88 -20.94 -4.05 7.21
C PHE A 88 -21.80 -5.22 6.70
N GLY A 89 -21.63 -6.44 7.23
CA GLY A 89 -22.24 -7.65 6.68
C GLY A 89 -21.75 -7.93 5.26
N ASP A 90 -20.49 -7.59 5.00
CA ASP A 90 -19.78 -7.69 3.74
C ASP A 90 -18.84 -8.92 3.79
N SER A 91 -17.90 -9.01 2.85
CA SER A 91 -16.86 -10.03 2.77
C SER A 91 -15.75 -9.86 3.83
N ASP A 92 -15.32 -10.96 4.44
CA ASP A 92 -14.13 -10.99 5.31
C ASP A 92 -12.81 -11.07 4.50
N SER A 93 -12.91 -11.34 3.20
CA SER A 93 -11.77 -11.46 2.30
C SER A 93 -11.11 -10.12 2.01
N ASN A 94 -9.77 -10.11 1.99
CA ASN A 94 -8.97 -8.95 1.57
C ASN A 94 -8.74 -8.87 0.05
N ASN A 95 -9.31 -9.80 -0.73
CA ASN A 95 -9.19 -9.84 -2.19
C ASN A 95 -10.16 -8.87 -2.88
N VAL A 96 -9.74 -7.62 -2.98
CA VAL A 96 -10.45 -6.58 -3.72
C VAL A 96 -10.03 -6.59 -5.18
N THR A 97 -11.01 -6.65 -6.08
CA THR A 97 -10.85 -6.65 -7.53
C THR A 97 -11.86 -5.68 -8.16
N TYR A 98 -11.50 -5.07 -9.28
CA TYR A 98 -12.35 -4.16 -10.04
C TYR A 98 -12.53 -4.67 -11.45
N VAL A 99 -13.73 -4.51 -11.99
CA VAL A 99 -13.95 -4.63 -13.44
C VAL A 99 -14.16 -3.23 -13.98
N VAL A 100 -13.24 -2.78 -14.82
CA VAL A 100 -13.26 -1.45 -15.45
C VAL A 100 -13.80 -1.59 -16.86
N LEU A 101 -14.83 -0.83 -17.19
CA LEU A 101 -15.32 -0.68 -18.55
C LEU A 101 -14.77 0.63 -19.13
N GLU A 102 -14.20 0.57 -20.32
CA GLU A 102 -13.67 1.72 -21.07
C GLU A 102 -14.28 1.72 -22.48
N GLY A 103 -14.89 2.81 -22.91
CA GLY A 103 -15.49 2.91 -24.24
C GLY A 103 -16.62 3.93 -24.33
N VAL A 104 -17.53 3.72 -25.28
CA VAL A 104 -18.77 4.50 -25.38
C VAL A 104 -19.82 3.88 -24.46
N LEU A 105 -20.16 4.55 -23.36
CA LEU A 105 -21.12 4.07 -22.37
C LEU A 105 -22.58 4.31 -22.82
N ASP A 106 -22.97 3.70 -23.95
CA ASP A 106 -24.34 3.77 -24.47
C ASP A 106 -25.27 2.70 -23.86
N GLY A 107 -26.49 2.57 -24.38
CA GLY A 107 -27.44 1.57 -23.93
C GLY A 107 -26.95 0.12 -24.07
N SER A 108 -26.06 -0.17 -25.01
CA SER A 108 -25.47 -1.51 -25.18
C SER A 108 -24.43 -1.80 -24.11
N ALA A 109 -23.60 -0.81 -23.75
CA ALA A 109 -22.67 -0.89 -22.63
C ALA A 109 -23.43 -1.07 -21.30
N ARG A 110 -24.57 -0.39 -21.16
CA ARG A 110 -25.43 -0.53 -19.98
C ARG A 110 -26.05 -1.92 -19.87
N ALA A 111 -26.59 -2.45 -20.96
CA ALA A 111 -27.13 -3.81 -20.99
C ALA A 111 -26.06 -4.87 -20.68
N TYR A 112 -24.84 -4.68 -21.19
CA TYR A 112 -23.70 -5.54 -20.86
C TYR A 112 -23.33 -5.45 -19.37
N TYR A 113 -23.26 -4.25 -18.80
CA TYR A 113 -22.97 -4.06 -17.38
C TYR A 113 -24.04 -4.69 -16.48
N ASP A 114 -25.33 -4.47 -16.78
CA ASP A 114 -26.41 -5.06 -15.99
C ASP A 114 -26.40 -6.59 -16.07
N ALA A 115 -26.08 -7.17 -17.24
CA ALA A 115 -25.88 -8.61 -17.41
C ALA A 115 -24.64 -9.13 -16.63
N LEU A 116 -23.54 -8.39 -16.67
CA LEU A 116 -22.32 -8.70 -15.93
C LEU A 116 -22.56 -8.67 -14.42
N VAL A 117 -23.18 -7.61 -13.89
CA VAL A 117 -23.52 -7.50 -12.47
C VAL A 117 -24.49 -8.60 -12.05
N ALA A 118 -25.48 -8.93 -12.87
CA ALA A 118 -26.39 -10.04 -12.58
C ALA A 118 -25.66 -11.39 -12.52
N ALA A 119 -24.73 -11.65 -13.45
CA ALA A 119 -23.92 -12.86 -13.44
C ALA A 119 -22.98 -12.91 -12.22
N LEU A 120 -22.35 -11.79 -11.86
CA LEU A 120 -21.48 -11.69 -10.69
C LEU A 120 -22.26 -11.86 -9.38
N ARG A 121 -23.48 -11.33 -9.25
CA ARG A 121 -24.35 -11.58 -8.09
C ARG A 121 -24.80 -13.04 -7.99
N ALA A 122 -24.92 -13.74 -9.12
CA ALA A 122 -25.31 -15.14 -9.15
C ALA A 122 -24.17 -16.08 -8.73
N ASP A 123 -22.90 -15.66 -8.88
CA ASP A 123 -21.74 -16.43 -8.47
C ASP A 123 -21.39 -16.19 -6.98
N THR A 124 -22.17 -16.82 -6.09
CA THR A 124 -21.93 -16.76 -4.65
C THR A 124 -20.76 -17.62 -4.18
N THR A 125 -20.04 -18.29 -5.09
CA THR A 125 -18.88 -19.12 -4.74
C THR A 125 -17.57 -18.34 -4.85
N HIS A 126 -17.47 -17.43 -5.82
CA HIS A 126 -16.26 -16.65 -6.05
C HIS A 126 -16.42 -15.16 -5.70
N VAL A 127 -17.66 -14.64 -5.71
CA VAL A 127 -17.96 -13.24 -5.40
C VAL A 127 -18.71 -13.21 -4.08
N GLU A 128 -18.04 -12.76 -3.02
CA GLU A 128 -18.67 -12.62 -1.69
C GLU A 128 -19.55 -11.38 -1.65
N SER A 129 -19.09 -10.29 -2.27
CA SER A 129 -19.88 -9.09 -2.40
C SER A 129 -19.45 -8.24 -3.59
N LEU A 130 -20.34 -7.35 -4.00
CA LEU A 130 -20.04 -6.33 -4.98
C LEU A 130 -20.71 -5.01 -4.64
N MET A 131 -20.01 -3.92 -4.96
CA MET A 131 -20.51 -2.58 -4.84
C MET A 131 -20.84 -2.04 -6.24
N ASP A 132 -22.12 -2.11 -6.57
CA ASP A 132 -22.71 -1.60 -7.80
C ASP A 132 -23.26 -0.18 -7.55
N LEU A 133 -22.53 0.79 -8.08
CA LEU A 133 -22.87 2.21 -8.01
C LEU A 133 -23.43 2.72 -9.32
N TRP A 134 -23.20 2.02 -10.44
CA TRP A 134 -23.58 2.53 -11.75
C TRP A 134 -25.03 2.18 -12.09
N SER A 135 -25.58 1.03 -11.65
CA SER A 135 -26.95 0.63 -11.99
C SER A 135 -28.03 1.56 -11.41
N ASP A 136 -27.77 2.23 -10.27
CA ASP A 136 -28.68 3.20 -9.65
C ASP A 136 -28.44 4.63 -10.21
N PRO A 137 -29.43 5.29 -10.83
CA PRO A 137 -29.30 6.66 -11.34
C PRO A 137 -28.84 7.69 -10.30
N LEU A 138 -29.10 7.47 -9.01
CA LEU A 138 -28.68 8.36 -7.93
C LEU A 138 -27.18 8.28 -7.63
N THR A 139 -26.57 7.11 -7.83
CA THR A 139 -25.14 6.87 -7.54
C THR A 139 -24.29 6.78 -8.81
N ALA A 140 -24.90 6.63 -9.98
CA ALA A 140 -24.20 6.51 -11.26
C ALA A 140 -23.16 7.62 -11.52
N PRO A 141 -23.44 8.91 -11.23
CA PRO A 141 -22.45 9.98 -11.41
C PRO A 141 -21.20 9.86 -10.54
N ILE A 142 -21.22 9.01 -9.48
CA ILE A 142 -20.09 8.79 -8.57
C ILE A 142 -19.10 7.76 -9.15
N ALA A 143 -19.63 6.80 -9.92
CA ALA A 143 -18.89 5.68 -10.50
C ALA A 143 -18.46 5.93 -11.95
N GLU A 144 -19.14 6.84 -12.65
CA GLU A 144 -18.85 7.21 -14.03
C GLU A 144 -17.76 8.29 -14.11
N SER A 145 -16.91 8.19 -15.12
CA SER A 145 -15.88 9.20 -15.39
C SER A 145 -16.51 10.52 -15.85
N ARG A 146 -15.80 11.63 -15.64
CA ARG A 146 -16.30 12.97 -16.03
C ARG A 146 -16.54 13.10 -17.54
N ASP A 147 -15.83 12.31 -18.34
CA ASP A 147 -15.97 12.25 -19.78
C ASP A 147 -16.92 11.16 -20.27
N GLN A 148 -17.64 10.48 -19.36
CA GLN A 148 -18.66 9.47 -19.66
C GLN A 148 -18.15 8.30 -20.52
N ARG A 149 -16.88 7.94 -20.32
CA ARG A 149 -16.18 6.93 -21.11
C ARG A 149 -15.64 5.77 -20.30
N ALA A 150 -15.62 5.89 -18.98
CA ALA A 150 -15.24 4.79 -18.12
C ALA A 150 -16.16 4.67 -16.90
N THR A 151 -16.37 3.44 -16.48
CA THR A 151 -17.06 3.10 -15.24
C THR A 151 -16.40 1.86 -14.64
N TYR A 152 -16.68 1.58 -13.38
CA TYR A 152 -16.14 0.40 -12.71
C TYR A 152 -17.15 -0.21 -11.74
N VAL A 153 -16.97 -1.49 -11.47
CA VAL A 153 -17.62 -2.19 -10.35
C VAL A 153 -16.53 -2.73 -9.42
N LEU A 154 -16.72 -2.52 -8.11
CA LEU A 154 -15.84 -3.09 -7.09
C LEU A 154 -16.40 -4.46 -6.67
N LEU A 155 -15.53 -5.45 -6.61
CA LEU A 155 -15.81 -6.82 -6.22
C LEU A 155 -14.94 -7.17 -5.00
N ARG A 156 -15.54 -7.82 -4.00
CA ARG A 156 -14.80 -8.57 -2.99
C ARG A 156 -14.94 -10.05 -3.31
N LEU A 157 -13.81 -10.66 -3.63
CA LEU A 157 -13.74 -12.01 -4.12
C LEU A 157 -13.34 -12.97 -3.00
N SER A 158 -13.77 -14.23 -3.11
CA SER A 158 -13.44 -15.25 -2.12
C SER A 158 -11.95 -15.57 -2.08
N GLY A 159 -11.44 -15.79 -0.87
CA GLY A 159 -10.05 -16.14 -0.58
C GLY A 159 -9.11 -14.93 -0.48
N ASP A 160 -8.11 -15.03 0.39
CA ASP A 160 -7.13 -13.96 0.64
C ASP A 160 -6.14 -13.77 -0.51
N LEU A 161 -5.66 -12.53 -0.70
CA LEU A 161 -4.61 -12.15 -1.66
C LEU A 161 -3.44 -13.15 -1.68
N GLY A 162 -3.15 -13.71 -2.85
CA GLY A 162 -2.07 -14.69 -3.07
C GLY A 162 -2.45 -16.16 -2.78
N SER A 163 -3.64 -16.42 -2.23
CA SER A 163 -4.15 -17.77 -2.03
C SER A 163 -4.64 -18.43 -3.31
N ALA A 164 -4.72 -19.76 -3.29
CA ALA A 164 -5.25 -20.59 -4.36
C ALA A 164 -6.73 -20.26 -4.67
N GLU A 165 -7.50 -19.95 -3.63
CA GLU A 165 -8.89 -19.56 -3.74
C GLU A 165 -9.03 -18.18 -4.39
N ALA A 166 -8.23 -17.19 -3.98
CA ALA A 166 -8.22 -15.86 -4.61
C ALA A 166 -7.90 -15.93 -6.11
N ALA A 167 -6.93 -16.76 -6.51
CA ALA A 167 -6.57 -16.96 -7.90
C ALA A 167 -7.74 -17.54 -8.72
N ARG A 168 -8.45 -18.54 -8.18
CA ARG A 168 -9.65 -19.12 -8.83
C ARG A 168 -10.76 -18.08 -8.96
N SER A 169 -10.99 -17.28 -7.92
CA SER A 169 -12.04 -16.26 -7.95
C SER A 169 -11.77 -15.17 -8.98
N VAL A 170 -10.52 -14.69 -9.10
CA VAL A 170 -10.13 -13.72 -10.15
C VAL A 170 -10.30 -14.33 -11.54
N GLN A 171 -9.88 -15.58 -11.74
CA GLN A 171 -10.03 -16.26 -13.02
C GLN A 171 -11.51 -16.45 -13.39
N ALA A 172 -12.37 -16.81 -12.43
CA ALA A 172 -13.81 -16.94 -12.66
C ALA A 172 -14.44 -15.63 -13.16
N VAL A 173 -14.06 -14.49 -12.57
CA VAL A 173 -14.52 -13.16 -13.03
C VAL A 173 -14.04 -12.87 -14.46
N ARG A 174 -12.79 -13.20 -14.81
CA ARG A 174 -12.27 -13.03 -16.18
C ARG A 174 -12.98 -13.92 -17.19
N ASP A 175 -13.25 -15.16 -16.80
CA ASP A 175 -13.97 -16.11 -17.64
C ASP A 175 -15.41 -15.62 -17.88
N LEU A 176 -16.07 -15.04 -16.87
CA LEU A 176 -17.39 -14.41 -17.01
C LEU A 176 -17.37 -13.20 -17.95
N VAL A 177 -16.40 -12.29 -17.78
CA VAL A 177 -16.22 -11.12 -18.66
C VAL A 177 -16.00 -11.56 -20.11
N THR A 178 -15.19 -12.60 -20.32
CA THR A 178 -14.92 -13.15 -21.66
C THR A 178 -16.15 -13.83 -22.25
N ALA A 179 -16.86 -14.63 -21.45
CA ALA A 179 -18.05 -15.37 -21.87
C ALA A 179 -19.21 -14.45 -22.26
N LEU A 180 -19.41 -13.35 -21.54
CA LEU A 180 -20.44 -12.34 -21.88
C LEU A 180 -20.08 -11.54 -23.13
N SER A 181 -18.79 -11.46 -23.49
CA SER A 181 -18.25 -10.76 -24.66
C SER A 181 -18.62 -9.28 -24.71
N PRO A 182 -17.72 -8.36 -24.35
CA PRO A 182 -17.97 -6.93 -24.40
C PRO A 182 -18.47 -6.47 -25.79
N PRO A 183 -19.44 -5.53 -25.85
CA PRO A 183 -19.95 -5.04 -27.12
C PRO A 183 -18.87 -4.27 -27.90
N PRO A 184 -18.97 -4.19 -29.25
CA PRO A 184 -18.00 -3.48 -30.06
C PRO A 184 -17.81 -2.02 -29.60
N GLY A 185 -16.56 -1.63 -29.32
CA GLY A 185 -16.23 -0.28 -28.83
C GLY A 185 -16.23 -0.12 -27.31
N VAL A 186 -16.51 -1.18 -26.55
CA VAL A 186 -16.32 -1.25 -25.10
C VAL A 186 -15.29 -2.32 -24.76
N ALA A 187 -14.26 -1.96 -24.02
CA ALA A 187 -13.30 -2.88 -23.45
C ALA A 187 -13.61 -3.07 -21.96
N ALA A 188 -13.49 -4.31 -21.47
CA ALA A 188 -13.65 -4.66 -20.07
C ALA A 188 -12.32 -5.24 -19.56
N TYR A 189 -11.79 -4.71 -18.46
CA TYR A 189 -10.53 -5.14 -17.87
C TYR A 189 -10.73 -5.51 -16.41
N VAL A 190 -10.23 -6.68 -16.00
CA VAL A 190 -10.20 -7.09 -14.59
C VAL A 190 -8.88 -6.64 -13.96
N THR A 191 -8.95 -5.72 -13.00
CA THR A 191 -7.81 -5.05 -12.35
C THR A 191 -8.01 -4.94 -10.83
N GLY A 192 -7.12 -4.25 -10.12
CA GLY A 192 -7.11 -4.18 -8.65
C GLY A 192 -6.10 -5.12 -8.00
N PRO A 193 -5.92 -5.04 -6.67
CA PRO A 193 -4.89 -5.79 -5.95
C PRO A 193 -4.96 -7.31 -6.17
N GLY A 194 -6.15 -7.89 -6.16
CA GLY A 194 -6.36 -9.32 -6.43
C GLY A 194 -5.84 -9.74 -7.80
N ALA A 195 -6.28 -9.03 -8.84
CA ALA A 195 -5.87 -9.28 -10.22
C ALA A 195 -4.37 -9.01 -10.47
N THR A 196 -3.78 -8.03 -9.79
CA THR A 196 -2.34 -7.71 -9.87
C THR A 196 -1.48 -8.86 -9.36
N ILE A 197 -1.79 -9.39 -8.18
CA ILE A 197 -1.04 -10.52 -7.61
C ILE A 197 -1.26 -11.79 -8.44
N TYR A 198 -2.49 -12.00 -8.94
CA TYR A 198 -2.78 -13.11 -9.85
C TYR A 198 -1.97 -13.05 -11.15
N ASP A 199 -1.93 -11.89 -11.83
CA ASP A 199 -1.18 -11.70 -13.07
C ASP A 199 0.32 -11.86 -12.88
N GLU A 200 0.83 -11.44 -11.72
CA GLU A 200 2.22 -11.65 -11.35
C GLU A 200 2.54 -13.16 -11.33
N PHE A 201 1.75 -13.94 -10.58
CA PHE A 201 1.94 -15.38 -10.44
C PHE A 201 1.71 -16.14 -11.76
N ALA A 202 0.68 -15.79 -12.52
CA ALA A 202 0.44 -16.38 -13.82
C ALA A 202 1.60 -16.10 -14.81
N SER A 203 2.24 -14.94 -14.69
CA SER A 203 3.42 -14.60 -15.49
C SER A 203 4.68 -15.34 -15.04
N PHE A 204 4.85 -15.56 -13.73
CA PHE A 204 5.88 -16.47 -13.19
C PHE A 204 5.76 -17.88 -13.79
N ASP A 205 4.56 -18.48 -13.75
CA ASP A 205 4.35 -19.87 -14.19
C ASP A 205 4.62 -20.06 -15.68
N ARG A 206 4.18 -19.10 -16.52
CA ARG A 206 4.43 -19.13 -17.97
C ARG A 206 5.92 -19.08 -18.31
N GLN A 207 6.72 -18.33 -17.56
CA GLN A 207 8.14 -18.11 -17.86
C GLN A 207 9.08 -19.13 -17.23
N MET A 208 8.66 -19.81 -16.15
CA MET A 208 9.48 -20.76 -15.40
C MET A 208 10.15 -21.81 -16.32
N LEU A 209 9.40 -22.37 -17.28
CA LEU A 209 9.93 -23.38 -18.21
C LEU A 209 11.00 -22.79 -19.14
N VAL A 210 10.79 -21.59 -19.65
CA VAL A 210 11.74 -20.89 -20.52
C VAL A 210 13.02 -20.57 -19.75
N ILE A 211 12.90 -20.00 -18.55
CA ILE A 211 14.05 -19.67 -17.70
C ILE A 211 14.83 -20.93 -17.35
N THR A 212 14.15 -22.01 -16.96
CA THR A 212 14.80 -23.28 -16.63
C THR A 212 15.53 -23.85 -17.84
N ALA A 213 14.90 -23.85 -19.03
CA ALA A 213 15.51 -24.34 -20.26
C ALA A 213 16.73 -23.50 -20.68
N VAL A 214 16.61 -22.17 -20.67
CA VAL A 214 17.72 -21.25 -20.96
C VAL A 214 18.88 -21.47 -19.98
N THR A 215 18.59 -21.61 -18.68
CA THR A 215 19.61 -21.85 -17.66
C THR A 215 20.31 -23.20 -17.86
N VAL A 216 19.55 -24.27 -18.14
CA VAL A 216 20.10 -25.61 -18.43
C VAL A 216 21.00 -25.58 -19.68
N VAL A 217 20.56 -24.93 -20.76
CA VAL A 217 21.34 -24.77 -22.00
C VAL A 217 22.62 -23.97 -21.73
N LEU A 218 22.53 -22.88 -20.96
CA LEU A 218 23.67 -22.07 -20.58
C LEU A 218 24.69 -22.88 -19.74
N ILE A 219 24.21 -23.67 -18.76
CA ILE A 219 25.07 -24.57 -17.98
C ILE A 219 25.73 -25.59 -18.88
N ALA A 220 24.97 -26.24 -19.74
CA ALA A 220 25.49 -27.23 -20.67
C ALA A 220 26.60 -26.62 -21.55
N ALA A 221 26.37 -25.41 -22.08
CA ALA A 221 27.36 -24.68 -22.87
C ALA A 221 28.61 -24.33 -22.07
N LEU A 222 28.47 -23.79 -20.85
CA LEU A 222 29.60 -23.43 -19.99
C LEU A 222 30.40 -24.67 -19.55
N LEU A 223 29.73 -25.74 -19.12
CA LEU A 223 30.38 -27.00 -18.77
C LEU A 223 31.07 -27.63 -19.98
N PHE A 224 30.47 -27.56 -21.17
CA PHE A 224 31.10 -28.01 -22.41
C PHE A 224 32.36 -27.22 -22.73
N ILE A 225 32.35 -25.89 -22.59
CA ILE A 225 33.53 -25.04 -22.80
C ILE A 225 34.66 -25.40 -21.82
N VAL A 226 34.32 -25.68 -20.56
CA VAL A 226 35.28 -26.03 -19.50
C VAL A 226 35.90 -27.41 -19.74
N TYR A 227 35.06 -28.44 -19.87
CA TYR A 227 35.52 -29.82 -19.90
C TYR A 227 35.90 -30.30 -21.30
N ARG A 228 35.42 -29.60 -22.34
CA ARG A 228 35.65 -29.94 -23.76
C ARG A 228 35.29 -31.39 -24.09
N SER A 229 34.30 -31.93 -23.39
CA SER A 229 33.75 -33.28 -23.54
C SER A 229 32.27 -33.25 -23.19
N VAL A 230 31.43 -33.73 -24.10
CA VAL A 230 29.96 -33.75 -23.93
C VAL A 230 29.58 -34.65 -22.74
N VAL A 231 30.19 -35.83 -22.62
CA VAL A 231 29.89 -36.78 -21.53
C VAL A 231 30.30 -36.20 -20.17
N ALA A 232 31.46 -35.56 -20.09
CA ALA A 232 31.93 -34.93 -18.84
C ALA A 232 31.02 -33.77 -18.41
N ALA A 233 30.48 -33.00 -19.36
CA ALA A 233 29.52 -31.93 -19.10
C ALA A 233 28.12 -32.47 -18.74
N ALA A 234 27.70 -33.60 -19.34
CA ALA A 234 26.40 -34.21 -19.09
C ALA A 234 26.28 -34.81 -17.68
N ILE A 235 27.37 -35.29 -17.07
CA ILE A 235 27.33 -35.96 -15.76
C ILE A 235 26.80 -35.03 -14.64
N PRO A 236 27.36 -33.82 -14.42
CA PRO A 236 26.78 -32.87 -13.47
C PRO A 236 25.33 -32.51 -13.81
N LEU A 237 25.03 -32.29 -15.09
CA LEU A 237 23.71 -31.86 -15.54
C LEU A 237 22.63 -32.93 -15.32
N ILE A 238 22.93 -34.20 -15.61
CA ILE A 238 22.03 -35.34 -15.34
C ILE A 238 21.83 -35.52 -13.84
N THR A 239 22.90 -35.36 -13.04
CA THR A 239 22.80 -35.46 -11.57
C THR A 239 21.81 -34.43 -11.04
N VAL A 240 21.93 -33.19 -11.48
CA VAL A 240 21.08 -32.07 -11.06
C VAL A 240 19.66 -32.19 -11.59
N GLY A 241 19.49 -32.61 -12.85
CA GLY A 241 18.17 -32.86 -13.44
C GLY A 241 17.39 -33.94 -12.70
N LEU A 242 18.05 -35.05 -12.36
CA LEU A 242 17.44 -36.12 -11.55
C LEU A 242 17.19 -35.68 -10.11
N SER A 243 18.09 -34.86 -9.52
CA SER A 243 17.84 -34.33 -8.17
C SER A 243 16.65 -33.38 -8.14
N LEU A 244 16.45 -32.53 -9.16
CA LEU A 244 15.25 -31.72 -9.33
C LEU A 244 14.01 -32.59 -9.48
N GLY A 245 14.11 -33.63 -10.33
CA GLY A 245 13.03 -34.60 -10.56
C GLY A 245 12.62 -35.37 -9.30
N VAL A 246 13.49 -35.51 -8.31
CA VAL A 246 13.15 -36.10 -7.00
C VAL A 246 12.74 -35.06 -5.97
N ALA A 247 13.40 -33.90 -5.93
CA ALA A 247 13.11 -32.86 -4.94
C ALA A 247 11.71 -32.27 -5.10
N ARG A 248 11.28 -31.98 -6.34
CA ARG A 248 9.96 -31.41 -6.63
C ARG A 248 8.79 -32.27 -6.11
N PRO A 249 8.70 -33.58 -6.43
CA PRO A 249 7.59 -34.40 -5.92
C PRO A 249 7.65 -34.62 -4.40
N ILE A 250 8.83 -34.62 -3.77
CA ILE A 250 8.92 -34.67 -2.30
C ILE A 250 8.27 -33.42 -1.68
N VAL A 251 8.61 -32.24 -2.20
CA VAL A 251 8.03 -30.97 -1.74
C VAL A 251 6.54 -30.92 -2.07
N ALA A 252 6.13 -31.37 -3.26
CA ALA A 252 4.73 -31.42 -3.66
C ALA A 252 3.89 -32.33 -2.74
N ALA A 253 4.41 -33.51 -2.38
CA ALA A 253 3.72 -34.42 -1.46
C ALA A 253 3.57 -33.82 -0.06
N LEU A 254 4.63 -33.20 0.47
CA LEU A 254 4.59 -32.55 1.78
C LEU A 254 3.67 -31.32 1.77
N GLY A 255 3.66 -30.58 0.66
CA GLY A 255 2.76 -29.47 0.41
C GLY A 255 1.32 -29.96 0.44
N ALA A 256 0.98 -30.94 -0.41
CA ALA A 256 -0.37 -31.51 -0.56
C ALA A 256 -0.99 -32.01 0.75
N HIS A 257 -0.16 -32.49 1.69
CA HIS A 257 -0.59 -32.93 3.02
C HIS A 257 -0.64 -31.81 4.09
N GLY A 258 -0.39 -30.56 3.71
CA GLY A 258 -0.38 -29.40 4.60
C GLY A 258 0.76 -29.37 5.61
N VAL A 259 1.82 -30.18 5.42
CA VAL A 259 2.96 -30.27 6.35
C VAL A 259 3.89 -29.08 6.21
N ILE A 260 4.06 -28.59 4.97
CA ILE A 260 4.89 -27.43 4.64
C ILE A 260 4.08 -26.43 3.83
N GLU A 261 4.39 -25.15 3.98
CA GLU A 261 3.88 -24.11 3.11
C GLU A 261 4.58 -24.16 1.76
N VAL A 262 3.82 -24.07 0.68
CA VAL A 262 4.33 -24.01 -0.68
C VAL A 262 3.82 -22.75 -1.37
N SER A 263 4.68 -22.15 -2.18
CA SER A 263 4.38 -20.95 -2.96
C SER A 263 5.10 -21.00 -4.30
N VAL A 264 4.61 -20.23 -5.29
CA VAL A 264 5.24 -20.11 -6.61
C VAL A 264 6.72 -19.70 -6.48
N PHE A 265 7.02 -18.80 -5.54
CA PHE A 265 8.38 -18.36 -5.20
C PHE A 265 9.28 -19.50 -4.73
N SER A 266 8.73 -20.44 -3.95
CA SER A 266 9.48 -21.61 -3.46
C SER A 266 10.01 -22.43 -4.62
N THR A 267 9.20 -22.66 -5.65
CA THR A 267 9.58 -23.48 -6.82
C THR A 267 10.72 -22.85 -7.62
N ALA A 268 10.69 -21.53 -7.81
CA ALA A 268 11.74 -20.80 -8.52
C ALA A 268 13.06 -20.85 -7.73
N LEU A 269 13.01 -20.59 -6.42
CA LEU A 269 14.20 -20.61 -5.57
C LEU A 269 14.80 -22.01 -5.42
N ILE A 270 13.97 -23.04 -5.23
CA ILE A 270 14.40 -24.45 -5.21
C ILE A 270 15.14 -24.79 -6.52
N SER A 271 14.54 -24.43 -7.65
CA SER A 271 15.09 -24.74 -8.97
C SER A 271 16.45 -24.04 -9.18
N ALA A 272 16.52 -22.75 -8.87
CA ALA A 272 17.75 -21.97 -8.97
C ALA A 272 18.86 -22.50 -8.04
N MET A 273 18.52 -22.82 -6.79
CA MET A 273 19.48 -23.29 -5.78
C MET A 273 20.00 -24.69 -6.07
N ILE A 274 19.14 -25.63 -6.46
CA ILE A 274 19.57 -26.98 -6.86
C ILE A 274 20.41 -26.92 -8.13
N LEU A 275 20.00 -26.11 -9.10
CA LEU A 275 20.70 -26.00 -10.38
C LEU A 275 22.09 -25.38 -10.20
N GLY A 276 22.23 -24.38 -9.35
CA GLY A 276 23.51 -23.78 -8.98
C GLY A 276 24.37 -24.71 -8.11
N ALA A 277 23.96 -24.93 -6.86
CA ALA A 277 24.75 -25.67 -5.88
C ALA A 277 25.00 -27.13 -6.29
N GLY A 278 24.00 -27.79 -6.88
CA GLY A 278 24.13 -29.16 -7.37
C GLY A 278 25.13 -29.29 -8.52
N THR A 279 25.17 -28.31 -9.44
CA THR A 279 26.16 -28.27 -10.52
C THR A 279 27.56 -28.07 -9.95
N ASP A 280 27.70 -27.21 -8.94
CA ASP A 280 28.97 -26.95 -8.27
C ASP A 280 29.54 -28.18 -7.57
N TYR A 281 28.69 -28.94 -6.86
CA TYR A 281 29.07 -30.23 -6.28
C TYR A 281 29.59 -31.21 -7.34
N GLY A 282 28.92 -31.22 -8.50
CA GLY A 282 29.36 -31.88 -9.73
C GLY A 282 30.77 -31.48 -10.16
N ILE A 283 30.99 -30.17 -10.30
CA ILE A 283 32.26 -29.59 -10.76
C ILE A 283 33.41 -29.91 -9.80
N PHE A 284 33.17 -29.86 -8.48
CA PHE A 284 34.20 -30.15 -7.47
C PHE A 284 34.63 -31.62 -7.49
N LEU A 285 33.68 -32.56 -7.48
CA LEU A 285 34.01 -33.97 -7.50
C LEU A 285 34.72 -34.35 -8.80
N LEU A 286 34.19 -33.89 -9.95
CA LEU A 286 34.76 -34.17 -11.26
C LEU A 286 36.13 -33.50 -11.45
N GLY A 287 36.29 -32.27 -10.96
CA GLY A 287 37.56 -31.54 -10.94
C GLY A 287 38.63 -32.31 -10.16
N ARG A 288 38.29 -32.82 -8.98
CA ARG A 288 39.21 -33.61 -8.15
C ARG A 288 39.53 -34.98 -8.75
N TYR A 289 38.53 -35.64 -9.33
CA TYR A 289 38.74 -36.87 -10.10
C TYR A 289 39.73 -36.65 -11.26
N HIS A 290 39.55 -35.57 -12.04
CA HIS A 290 40.46 -35.21 -13.13
C HIS A 290 41.87 -34.84 -12.63
N GLU A 291 42.00 -34.25 -11.45
CA GLU A 291 43.31 -33.99 -10.82
C GLU A 291 44.05 -35.29 -10.50
N ASN A 292 43.38 -36.25 -9.86
CA ASN A 292 43.94 -37.58 -9.56
C ASN A 292 44.32 -38.35 -10.84
N ARG A 293 43.47 -38.30 -11.87
CA ARG A 293 43.77 -38.91 -13.18
C ARG A 293 44.99 -38.28 -13.86
N ARG A 294 45.15 -36.94 -13.79
CA ARG A 294 46.34 -36.24 -14.30
C ARG A 294 47.61 -36.56 -13.51
N ALA A 295 47.47 -36.94 -12.24
CA ALA A 295 48.57 -37.43 -11.41
C ALA A 295 48.95 -38.90 -11.71
N GLY A 296 48.29 -39.56 -12.68
CA GLY A 296 48.58 -40.93 -13.07
C GLY A 296 47.91 -42.00 -12.21
N ILE A 297 46.91 -41.65 -11.40
CA ILE A 297 46.17 -42.60 -10.56
C ILE A 297 45.10 -43.31 -11.41
N ASP A 298 44.97 -44.63 -11.27
CA ASP A 298 43.96 -45.44 -11.97
C ASP A 298 42.52 -45.03 -11.63
N HIS A 299 41.57 -45.30 -12.53
CA HIS A 299 40.20 -44.80 -12.47
C HIS A 299 39.49 -45.02 -11.12
N SER A 300 39.44 -46.27 -10.64
CA SER A 300 38.76 -46.62 -9.39
C SER A 300 39.39 -45.96 -8.17
N ASP A 301 40.72 -45.97 -8.08
CA ASP A 301 41.45 -45.33 -6.98
C ASP A 301 41.38 -43.79 -7.06
N ALA A 302 41.34 -43.23 -8.26
CA ALA A 302 41.16 -41.80 -8.48
C ALA A 302 39.78 -41.31 -8.02
N LEU A 303 38.72 -42.09 -8.28
CA LEU A 303 37.37 -41.79 -7.82
C LEU A 303 37.23 -41.92 -6.30
N ILE A 304 37.79 -42.98 -5.71
CA ILE A 304 37.82 -43.16 -4.24
C ILE A 304 38.60 -42.02 -3.57
N GLY A 305 39.75 -41.65 -4.14
CA GLY A 305 40.55 -40.53 -3.66
C GLY A 305 39.79 -39.21 -3.73
N ALA A 306 39.09 -38.95 -4.84
CA ALA A 306 38.30 -37.74 -5.04
C ALA A 306 37.14 -37.67 -4.04
N TYR A 307 36.35 -38.74 -3.93
CA TYR A 307 35.21 -38.82 -3.02
C TYR A 307 35.61 -38.55 -1.58
N ARG A 308 36.68 -39.18 -1.08
CA ARG A 308 37.12 -38.98 0.31
C ARG A 308 37.51 -37.55 0.65
N SER A 309 38.10 -36.84 -0.31
CA SER A 309 38.47 -35.45 -0.10
C SER A 309 37.28 -34.49 -0.23
N VAL A 310 36.32 -34.80 -1.10
CA VAL A 310 35.25 -33.86 -1.48
C VAL A 310 33.96 -34.10 -0.71
N ALA A 311 33.61 -35.36 -0.38
CA ALA A 311 32.34 -35.71 0.25
C ALA A 311 32.10 -35.02 1.61
N PRO A 312 33.06 -34.97 2.55
CA PRO A 312 32.86 -34.23 3.80
C PRO A 312 32.62 -32.74 3.57
N VAL A 313 33.20 -32.19 2.49
CA VAL A 313 33.07 -30.78 2.17
C VAL A 313 31.73 -30.47 1.52
N ILE A 314 31.27 -31.30 0.57
CA ILE A 314 29.91 -31.20 0.01
C ILE A 314 28.86 -31.36 1.11
N ALA A 315 29.02 -32.33 2.02
CA ALA A 315 28.06 -32.54 3.09
C ALA A 315 27.96 -31.33 4.03
N ALA A 316 29.11 -30.77 4.40
CA ALA A 316 29.19 -29.56 5.22
C ALA A 316 28.60 -28.33 4.54
N SER A 317 28.97 -28.12 3.27
CA SER A 317 28.41 -27.09 2.39
C SER A 317 26.88 -27.13 2.40
N ALA A 318 26.34 -28.26 1.96
CA ALA A 318 24.91 -28.42 1.75
C ALA A 318 24.15 -28.32 3.08
N THR A 319 24.71 -28.82 4.18
CA THR A 319 24.11 -28.66 5.50
C THR A 319 24.07 -27.19 5.91
N THR A 320 25.14 -26.42 5.65
CA THR A 320 25.19 -24.98 5.95
C THR A 320 24.16 -24.22 5.12
N ILE A 321 24.09 -24.50 3.82
CA ILE A 321 23.14 -23.86 2.90
C ILE A 321 21.70 -24.24 3.28
N ALA A 322 21.42 -25.52 3.52
CA ALA A 322 20.10 -25.98 3.92
C ALA A 322 19.66 -25.37 5.27
N ALA A 323 20.58 -25.27 6.24
CA ALA A 323 20.27 -24.66 7.52
C ALA A 323 20.04 -23.14 7.41
N ALA A 324 20.83 -22.43 6.58
CA ALA A 324 20.62 -21.01 6.30
C ALA A 324 19.29 -20.74 5.58
N LEU A 325 18.92 -21.57 4.59
CA LEU A 325 17.62 -21.50 3.93
C LEU A 325 16.48 -21.84 4.88
N CYS A 326 16.68 -22.79 5.80
CA CYS A 326 15.69 -23.12 6.83
C CYS A 326 15.39 -21.93 7.75
N CYS A 327 16.33 -20.99 7.97
CA CYS A 327 16.07 -19.77 8.73
C CYS A 327 14.95 -18.91 8.15
N LEU A 328 14.69 -18.98 6.84
CA LEU A 328 13.55 -18.30 6.21
C LEU A 328 12.22 -18.67 6.85
N SER A 329 12.09 -19.88 7.41
CA SER A 329 10.87 -20.32 8.09
C SER A 329 10.48 -19.47 9.32
N PHE A 330 11.39 -18.64 9.84
CA PHE A 330 11.11 -17.70 10.93
C PHE A 330 10.56 -16.35 10.45
N ALA A 331 10.52 -16.10 9.14
CA ALA A 331 9.96 -14.86 8.58
C ALA A 331 8.46 -14.78 8.85
N LYS A 332 7.95 -13.58 9.11
CA LYS A 332 6.51 -13.31 9.19
C LYS A 332 5.89 -13.24 7.80
N VAL A 333 6.59 -12.62 6.84
CA VAL A 333 6.10 -12.50 5.45
C VAL A 333 5.97 -13.89 4.82
N GLY A 334 4.74 -14.25 4.43
CA GLY A 334 4.40 -15.60 3.92
C GLY A 334 5.24 -16.01 2.70
N MET A 335 5.57 -15.05 1.83
CA MET A 335 6.44 -15.27 0.68
C MET A 335 7.84 -15.77 1.08
N LEU A 336 8.46 -15.17 2.10
CA LEU A 336 9.80 -15.57 2.57
C LEU A 336 9.71 -16.88 3.35
N ARG A 337 8.71 -17.01 4.23
CA ARG A 337 8.51 -18.19 5.09
C ARG A 337 8.33 -19.47 4.29
N SER A 338 7.44 -19.43 3.30
CA SER A 338 7.12 -20.60 2.46
C SER A 338 8.32 -21.12 1.67
N ALA A 339 9.28 -20.26 1.30
CA ALA A 339 10.46 -20.68 0.54
C ALA A 339 11.49 -21.48 1.37
N GLY A 340 11.50 -21.37 2.70
CA GLY A 340 12.59 -21.88 3.53
C GLY A 340 12.75 -23.41 3.51
N ILE A 341 11.72 -24.13 3.98
CA ILE A 341 11.76 -25.59 4.11
C ILE A 341 11.88 -26.28 2.73
N PRO A 342 11.09 -25.90 1.71
CA PRO A 342 11.23 -26.47 0.36
C PRO A 342 12.64 -26.35 -0.21
N CYS A 343 13.28 -25.19 -0.07
CA CYS A 343 14.65 -24.98 -0.55
C CYS A 343 15.67 -25.80 0.25
N ALA A 344 15.50 -25.91 1.57
CA ALA A 344 16.36 -26.75 2.40
C ALA A 344 16.26 -28.24 1.99
N ILE A 345 15.05 -28.76 1.75
CA ILE A 345 14.84 -30.12 1.21
C ILE A 345 15.54 -30.27 -0.13
N GLY A 346 15.37 -29.30 -1.03
CA GLY A 346 16.00 -29.28 -2.33
C GLY A 346 17.52 -29.44 -2.27
N ILE A 347 18.18 -28.67 -1.39
CA ILE A 347 19.63 -28.74 -1.18
C ILE A 347 20.05 -30.08 -0.55
N VAL A 348 19.28 -30.63 0.38
CA VAL A 348 19.55 -31.95 0.98
C VAL A 348 19.43 -33.06 -0.06
N VAL A 349 18.45 -32.98 -0.97
CA VAL A 349 18.31 -33.93 -2.09
C VAL A 349 19.47 -33.77 -3.08
N ALA A 350 19.88 -32.55 -3.40
CA ALA A 350 21.04 -32.29 -4.24
C ALA A 350 22.35 -32.82 -3.62
N MET A 351 22.50 -32.70 -2.29
CA MET A 351 23.59 -33.31 -1.53
C MET A 351 23.55 -34.85 -1.64
N ALA A 352 22.39 -35.47 -1.43
CA ALA A 352 22.25 -36.92 -1.56
C ALA A 352 22.58 -37.39 -2.98
N ALA A 353 22.13 -36.68 -4.02
CA ALA A 353 22.43 -36.99 -5.40
C ALA A 353 23.93 -36.83 -5.72
N SER A 354 24.55 -35.73 -5.30
CA SER A 354 25.99 -35.49 -5.53
C SER A 354 26.90 -36.48 -4.78
N LEU A 355 26.45 -37.07 -3.67
CA LEU A 355 27.20 -38.10 -2.93
C LEU A 355 26.92 -39.53 -3.39
N THR A 356 25.84 -39.78 -4.14
CA THR A 356 25.45 -41.14 -4.56
C THR A 356 25.41 -41.30 -6.08
N LEU A 357 24.54 -40.55 -6.75
CA LEU A 357 24.31 -40.59 -8.19
C LEU A 357 25.53 -40.11 -8.98
N LEU A 358 26.15 -39.01 -8.58
CA LEU A 358 27.28 -38.43 -9.29
C LEU A 358 28.51 -39.37 -9.31
N PRO A 359 28.97 -39.96 -8.18
CA PRO A 359 30.03 -40.97 -8.22
C PRO A 359 29.64 -42.21 -9.04
N ALA A 360 28.37 -42.62 -9.03
CA ALA A 360 27.90 -43.75 -9.84
C ALA A 360 28.00 -43.46 -11.35
N LEU A 361 27.58 -42.27 -11.79
CA LEU A 361 27.73 -41.82 -13.17
C LEU A 361 29.20 -41.73 -13.58
N CYS A 362 30.06 -41.19 -12.73
CA CYS A 362 31.51 -41.16 -12.94
C CYS A 362 32.12 -42.56 -13.04
N ALA A 363 31.69 -43.52 -12.22
CA ALA A 363 32.17 -44.90 -12.24
C ALA A 363 31.83 -45.60 -13.57
N VAL A 364 30.60 -45.44 -14.08
CA VAL A 364 30.19 -46.02 -15.36
C VAL A 364 30.92 -45.36 -16.53
N ALA A 365 30.91 -44.02 -16.59
CA ALA A 365 31.53 -43.29 -17.68
C ALA A 365 33.06 -43.44 -17.72
N GLY A 366 33.70 -43.58 -16.55
CA GLY A 366 35.14 -43.79 -16.45
C GLY A 366 35.60 -45.20 -16.78
N ARG A 367 34.79 -46.24 -16.52
CA ARG A 367 35.03 -47.59 -17.06
C ARG A 367 35.04 -47.60 -18.60
N LEU A 368 34.19 -46.77 -19.21
CA LEU A 368 34.13 -46.58 -20.67
C LEU A 368 35.18 -45.60 -21.21
N ARG A 369 36.07 -45.05 -20.35
CA ARG A 369 37.10 -44.03 -20.69
C ARG A 369 36.53 -42.75 -21.34
N LEU A 370 35.27 -42.41 -21.10
CA LEU A 370 34.61 -41.25 -21.71
C LEU A 370 34.90 -39.91 -20.98
N ILE A 371 35.48 -39.98 -19.78
CA ILE A 371 35.78 -38.83 -18.90
C ILE A 371 37.28 -38.66 -18.63
N GLU A 372 38.12 -38.94 -19.63
CA GLU A 372 39.56 -38.72 -19.53
C GLU A 372 39.90 -37.22 -19.53
N PRO A 373 40.74 -36.74 -18.59
CA PRO A 373 41.05 -35.32 -18.49
C PRO A 373 41.98 -34.85 -19.62
N LYS A 374 41.58 -33.77 -20.31
CA LYS A 374 42.48 -33.05 -21.22
C LYS A 374 43.53 -32.23 -20.44
N PRO A 375 44.73 -31.97 -21.03
CA PRO A 375 45.79 -31.19 -20.40
C PRO A 375 45.34 -29.75 -20.13
N SER A 376 45.57 -29.25 -18.91
CA SER A 376 45.12 -27.91 -18.50
C SER A 376 46.27 -26.89 -18.53
N ARG A 377 46.04 -25.73 -19.17
CA ARG A 377 46.95 -24.56 -19.11
C ARG A 377 46.63 -23.61 -17.94
N ILE A 378 45.45 -23.77 -17.34
CA ILE A 378 44.87 -22.89 -16.32
C ILE A 378 45.66 -22.94 -15.00
N ALA A 379 46.16 -24.12 -14.60
CA ALA A 379 46.97 -24.28 -13.38
C ALA A 379 48.23 -23.39 -13.35
N ARG A 380 48.88 -23.17 -14.52
CA ARG A 380 50.07 -22.29 -14.61
C ARG A 380 49.73 -20.81 -14.41
N ARG A 381 48.54 -20.36 -14.84
CA ARG A 381 48.08 -18.98 -14.65
C ARG A 381 47.73 -18.74 -13.18
N TRP A 382 46.99 -19.65 -12.55
CA TRP A 382 46.64 -19.54 -11.13
C TRP A 382 47.84 -19.62 -10.21
N ARG A 383 48.87 -20.41 -10.56
CA ARG A 383 50.14 -20.38 -9.83
C ARG A 383 50.77 -18.97 -9.82
N ARG A 384 50.68 -18.21 -10.94
CA ARG A 384 51.18 -16.83 -11.00
C ARG A 384 50.37 -15.89 -10.10
N VAL A 385 49.04 -16.00 -10.13
CA VAL A 385 48.16 -15.22 -9.25
C VAL A 385 48.48 -15.50 -7.78
N GLY A 386 48.60 -16.79 -7.40
CA GLY A 386 48.97 -17.18 -6.04
C GLY A 386 50.34 -16.66 -5.61
N ILE A 387 51.32 -16.54 -6.52
CA ILE A 387 52.63 -15.92 -6.23
C ILE A 387 52.48 -14.42 -5.93
N VAL A 388 51.68 -13.70 -6.71
CA VAL A 388 51.46 -12.25 -6.51
C VAL A 388 50.78 -12.00 -5.17
N VAL A 389 49.68 -12.72 -4.88
CA VAL A 389 48.92 -12.59 -3.63
C VAL A 389 49.79 -12.94 -2.42
N ALA A 390 50.58 -14.02 -2.51
CA ALA A 390 51.48 -14.43 -1.43
C ALA A 390 52.67 -13.47 -1.24
N ARG A 391 53.12 -12.75 -2.28
CA ARG A 391 54.27 -11.84 -2.21
C ARG A 391 53.88 -10.43 -1.75
N TRP A 392 52.68 -9.96 -2.10
CA TRP A 392 52.21 -8.60 -1.83
C TRP A 392 50.80 -8.58 -1.20
N PRO A 393 50.58 -9.18 -0.02
CA PRO A 393 49.24 -9.32 0.55
C PRO A 393 48.60 -7.96 0.92
N GLY A 394 49.36 -7.00 1.44
CA GLY A 394 48.84 -5.67 1.82
C GLY A 394 48.26 -4.87 0.64
N PRO A 395 49.04 -4.59 -0.42
CA PRO A 395 48.54 -3.86 -1.58
C PRO A 395 47.37 -4.55 -2.28
N VAL A 396 47.38 -5.89 -2.36
CA VAL A 396 46.27 -6.68 -2.94
C VAL A 396 45.00 -6.53 -2.11
N LEU A 397 45.10 -6.54 -0.78
CA LEU A 397 43.96 -6.31 0.10
C LEU A 397 43.37 -4.91 -0.07
N VAL A 398 44.22 -3.88 -0.15
CA VAL A 398 43.77 -2.49 -0.33
C VAL A 398 43.09 -2.29 -1.68
N THR A 399 43.64 -2.81 -2.78
CA THR A 399 43.04 -2.64 -4.11
C THR A 399 41.74 -3.43 -4.25
N ALA A 400 41.69 -4.68 -3.78
CA ALA A 400 40.48 -5.49 -3.79
C ALA A 400 39.40 -4.92 -2.84
N GLY A 401 39.80 -4.45 -1.66
CA GLY A 401 38.91 -3.78 -0.72
C GLY A 401 38.36 -2.45 -1.24
N ALA A 402 39.18 -1.66 -1.94
CA ALA A 402 38.73 -0.44 -2.61
C ALA A 402 37.71 -0.74 -3.72
N LEU A 403 37.91 -1.80 -4.50
CA LEU A 403 36.92 -2.24 -5.49
C LEU A 403 35.59 -2.62 -4.84
N LEU A 404 35.60 -3.39 -3.75
CA LEU A 404 34.38 -3.69 -2.98
C LEU A 404 33.71 -2.41 -2.47
N ALA A 405 34.49 -1.48 -1.92
CA ALA A 405 33.97 -0.21 -1.41
C ALA A 405 33.30 0.60 -2.53
N VAL A 406 33.93 0.73 -3.71
CA VAL A 406 33.35 1.41 -4.88
C VAL A 406 32.03 0.76 -5.31
N CYS A 407 31.97 -0.57 -5.36
CA CYS A 407 30.71 -1.27 -5.66
C CYS A 407 29.64 -1.10 -4.58
N ALA A 408 30.03 -0.83 -3.33
CA ALA A 408 29.11 -0.60 -2.21
C ALA A 408 28.64 0.87 -2.09
N VAL A 409 29.33 1.85 -2.69
CA VAL A 409 28.96 3.29 -2.64
C VAL A 409 27.49 3.56 -3.00
N PRO A 410 26.88 2.93 -4.03
CA PRO A 410 25.49 3.20 -4.38
C PRO A 410 24.49 2.87 -3.26
N LEU A 411 24.86 2.07 -2.26
CA LEU A 411 23.99 1.78 -1.12
C LEU A 411 23.59 3.02 -0.30
N PHE A 412 24.40 4.09 -0.32
CA PHE A 412 24.05 5.34 0.36
C PHE A 412 22.78 6.00 -0.21
N TRP A 413 22.42 5.69 -1.46
CA TRP A 413 21.23 6.20 -2.13
C TRP A 413 20.21 5.10 -2.44
N LEU A 414 20.25 4.00 -1.69
CA LEU A 414 19.40 2.83 -1.93
C LEU A 414 17.90 3.20 -1.88
N SER A 415 17.25 3.18 -3.04
CA SER A 415 15.79 3.21 -3.19
C SER A 415 15.26 1.78 -3.32
N ILE A 416 14.29 1.44 -2.46
CA ILE A 416 13.55 0.19 -2.52
C ILE A 416 12.13 0.50 -2.98
N GLY A 417 11.72 -0.12 -4.08
CA GLY A 417 10.37 -0.06 -4.65
C GLY A 417 9.46 -1.13 -4.05
N TYR A 418 8.23 -0.72 -3.73
CA TYR A 418 7.15 -1.57 -3.18
C TYR A 418 5.92 -1.60 -4.11
N SER A 419 6.12 -1.36 -5.40
CA SER A 419 5.03 -1.33 -6.37
C SER A 419 4.98 -2.62 -7.17
N GLU A 420 3.96 -3.44 -6.91
CA GLU A 420 3.75 -4.71 -7.60
C GLU A 420 3.26 -4.52 -9.06
N VAL A 421 2.64 -3.37 -9.35
CA VAL A 421 2.25 -2.97 -10.71
C VAL A 421 3.48 -2.67 -11.57
N ALA A 422 4.53 -2.08 -10.96
CA ALA A 422 5.72 -1.63 -11.68
C ALA A 422 6.70 -2.76 -12.04
N VAL A 423 6.64 -3.90 -11.36
CA VAL A 423 7.53 -5.06 -11.63
C VAL A 423 7.01 -6.01 -12.69
N GLN A 424 5.76 -5.83 -13.12
CA GLN A 424 5.09 -6.62 -14.13
C GLN A 424 5.13 -5.95 -15.52
N PRO A 425 5.06 -6.73 -16.60
CA PRO A 425 4.92 -6.18 -17.95
C PRO A 425 3.67 -5.28 -18.08
N SER A 426 3.77 -4.22 -18.86
CA SER A 426 2.63 -3.32 -19.12
C SER A 426 1.49 -3.97 -19.91
N SER A 427 1.74 -5.15 -20.50
CA SER A 427 0.78 -5.95 -21.26
C SER A 427 -0.13 -6.83 -20.41
N THR A 428 0.09 -6.96 -19.10
CA THR A 428 -0.82 -7.73 -18.22
C THR A 428 -2.19 -7.05 -18.15
N GLU A 429 -3.26 -7.84 -18.02
CA GLU A 429 -4.63 -7.33 -18.04
C GLU A 429 -4.89 -6.37 -16.87
N SER A 430 -4.38 -6.68 -15.67
CA SER A 430 -4.47 -5.79 -14.52
C SER A 430 -3.79 -4.43 -14.76
N ASN A 431 -2.60 -4.42 -15.38
CA ASN A 431 -1.89 -3.18 -15.74
C ASN A 431 -2.64 -2.39 -16.81
N GLN A 432 -3.22 -3.06 -17.81
CA GLN A 432 -4.08 -2.41 -18.81
C GLN A 432 -5.32 -1.79 -18.16
N GLY A 433 -5.95 -2.47 -17.20
CA GLY A 433 -7.11 -1.95 -16.47
C GLY A 433 -6.78 -0.73 -15.60
N TYR A 434 -5.61 -0.70 -14.93
CA TYR A 434 -5.17 0.53 -14.23
C TYR A 434 -4.92 1.67 -15.20
N GLN A 435 -4.27 1.40 -16.35
CA GLN A 435 -4.03 2.41 -17.37
C GLN A 435 -5.34 2.94 -17.96
N ALA A 436 -6.30 2.06 -18.26
CA ALA A 436 -7.63 2.43 -18.73
C ALA A 436 -8.34 3.33 -17.72
N ALA A 437 -8.34 2.96 -16.43
CA ALA A 437 -8.93 3.79 -15.39
C ALA A 437 -8.20 5.14 -15.24
N GLN A 438 -6.87 5.17 -15.29
CA GLN A 438 -6.08 6.40 -15.15
C GLN A 438 -6.25 7.39 -16.33
N ARG A 439 -6.69 6.93 -17.51
CA ARG A 439 -7.01 7.82 -18.65
C ARG A 439 -8.27 8.67 -18.39
N HIS A 440 -9.24 8.13 -17.67
CA HIS A 440 -10.59 8.70 -17.53
C HIS A 440 -10.91 9.19 -16.12
N PHE A 441 -10.39 8.53 -15.10
CA PHE A 441 -10.53 8.91 -13.70
C PHE A 441 -9.32 9.72 -13.22
N PRO A 442 -9.50 10.63 -12.25
CA PRO A 442 -8.36 11.15 -11.51
C PRO A 442 -7.56 9.98 -10.90
N ALA A 443 -6.24 10.12 -10.89
CA ALA A 443 -5.32 9.05 -10.50
C ALA A 443 -5.69 8.46 -9.12
N GLU A 444 -5.47 7.14 -8.98
CA GLU A 444 -5.73 6.30 -7.80
C GLU A 444 -7.20 6.12 -7.38
N ARG A 445 -8.17 6.41 -8.26
CA ARG A 445 -9.61 6.16 -7.98
C ARG A 445 -9.94 4.70 -7.65
N LEU A 446 -9.18 3.75 -8.19
CA LEU A 446 -9.36 2.32 -7.95
C LEU A 446 -8.65 1.82 -6.68
N LEU A 447 -7.84 2.63 -6.01
CA LEU A 447 -7.03 2.20 -4.88
C LEU A 447 -7.23 3.12 -3.67
N PRO A 448 -8.46 3.26 -3.14
CA PRO A 448 -8.70 4.02 -1.92
C PRO A 448 -8.06 3.33 -0.71
N GLU A 449 -7.59 4.15 0.23
CA GLU A 449 -7.43 3.71 1.61
C GLU A 449 -8.81 3.75 2.27
N ILE A 450 -9.17 2.68 2.97
CA ILE A 450 -10.47 2.55 3.60
C ILE A 450 -10.27 2.66 5.11
N VAL A 451 -10.83 3.71 5.68
CA VAL A 451 -10.79 3.97 7.13
C VAL A 451 -12.13 3.57 7.72
N LEU A 452 -12.12 2.60 8.61
CA LEU A 452 -13.24 2.23 9.45
C LEU A 452 -13.13 2.97 10.79
N VAL A 453 -14.21 3.64 11.19
CA VAL A 453 -14.35 4.29 12.50
C VAL A 453 -15.54 3.65 13.20
N GLU A 454 -15.30 3.04 14.36
CA GLU A 454 -16.32 2.40 15.20
C GLU A 454 -16.50 3.21 16.50
N ALA A 455 -17.75 3.47 16.86
CA ALA A 455 -18.14 4.23 18.03
C ALA A 455 -19.20 3.48 18.86
N ASP A 456 -19.28 3.80 20.14
CA ASP A 456 -20.27 3.25 21.08
C ASP A 456 -21.68 3.84 20.92
N HIS A 457 -21.89 4.76 19.97
CA HIS A 457 -23.15 5.47 19.72
C HIS A 457 -23.42 5.65 18.21
N ASP A 458 -24.66 5.99 17.85
CA ASP A 458 -25.07 6.16 16.44
C ASP A 458 -24.44 7.42 15.81
N LEU A 459 -23.63 7.20 14.78
CA LEU A 459 -22.94 8.22 14.00
C LEU A 459 -23.82 8.90 12.94
N ARG A 460 -25.01 8.37 12.65
CA ARG A 460 -25.99 8.93 11.68
C ARG A 460 -26.80 10.08 12.27
N THR A 461 -26.21 10.79 13.22
CA THR A 461 -26.77 11.97 13.87
C THR A 461 -26.05 13.23 13.39
N PRO A 462 -26.65 14.43 13.47
CA PRO A 462 -25.94 15.67 13.15
C PRO A 462 -24.63 15.82 13.91
N GLN A 463 -24.61 15.41 15.18
CA GLN A 463 -23.41 15.42 16.04
C GLN A 463 -22.35 14.40 15.58
N GLY A 464 -22.75 13.20 15.17
CA GLY A 464 -21.85 12.20 14.58
C GLY A 464 -21.24 12.67 13.26
N LEU A 465 -22.06 13.22 12.36
CA LEU A 465 -21.59 13.75 11.07
C LEU A 465 -20.62 14.92 11.21
N ILE A 466 -20.77 15.77 12.23
CA ILE A 466 -19.79 16.83 12.55
C ILE A 466 -18.44 16.22 12.94
N GLY A 467 -18.44 15.13 13.71
CA GLY A 467 -17.23 14.39 14.04
C GLY A 467 -16.58 13.74 12.82
N ILE A 468 -17.38 13.10 11.96
CA ILE A 468 -16.92 12.51 10.69
C ILE A 468 -16.33 13.58 9.77
N GLU A 469 -16.93 14.77 9.71
CA GLU A 469 -16.41 15.88 8.92
C GLU A 469 -15.08 16.39 9.46
N ARG A 470 -14.92 16.46 10.79
CA ARG A 470 -13.64 16.83 11.41
C ARG A 470 -12.53 15.85 11.00
N ILE A 471 -12.81 14.55 11.06
CA ILE A 471 -11.88 13.50 10.60
C ILE A 471 -11.59 13.69 9.10
N SER A 472 -12.64 13.84 8.28
CA SER A 472 -12.51 14.01 6.82
C SER A 472 -11.67 15.22 6.45
N ARG A 473 -11.81 16.33 7.18
CA ARG A 473 -11.03 17.57 6.97
C ARG A 473 -9.57 17.38 7.33
N ARG A 474 -9.26 16.76 8.47
CA ARG A 474 -7.87 16.46 8.86
C ARG A 474 -7.17 15.52 7.88
N ILE A 475 -7.88 14.52 7.36
CA ILE A 475 -7.34 13.64 6.33
C ILE A 475 -7.08 14.43 5.02
N MET A 476 -7.95 15.37 4.64
CA MET A 476 -7.75 16.22 3.46
C MET A 476 -6.56 17.19 3.58
N GLU A 477 -6.08 17.49 4.80
CA GLU A 477 -4.88 18.31 5.02
C GLU A 477 -3.57 17.55 4.73
N ILE A 478 -3.64 16.21 4.64
CA ILE A 478 -2.47 15.36 4.40
C ILE A 478 -1.98 15.55 2.95
N PRO A 479 -0.67 15.82 2.74
CA PRO A 479 -0.10 15.89 1.41
C PRO A 479 -0.37 14.63 0.58
N GLY A 480 -0.88 14.83 -0.64
CA GLY A 480 -1.19 13.74 -1.55
C GLY A 480 -2.53 13.04 -1.30
N VAL A 481 -3.37 13.52 -0.38
CA VAL A 481 -4.80 13.17 -0.35
C VAL A 481 -5.56 14.11 -1.29
N ARG A 482 -6.34 13.53 -2.20
CA ARG A 482 -7.10 14.30 -3.21
C ARG A 482 -8.58 14.43 -2.87
N ALA A 483 -9.17 13.38 -2.32
CA ALA A 483 -10.58 13.35 -1.96
C ALA A 483 -10.81 12.37 -0.80
N VAL A 484 -11.75 12.71 0.07
CA VAL A 484 -12.23 11.84 1.14
C VAL A 484 -13.73 11.70 0.97
N GLN A 485 -14.17 10.51 0.59
CA GLN A 485 -15.59 10.17 0.52
C GLN A 485 -16.02 9.60 1.87
N SER A 486 -16.98 10.27 2.50
CA SER A 486 -17.46 9.95 3.85
C SER A 486 -18.94 10.28 3.97
N ALA A 487 -19.57 9.92 5.09
CA ALA A 487 -20.97 10.25 5.34
C ALA A 487 -21.24 11.78 5.34
N SER A 488 -20.24 12.61 5.73
CA SER A 488 -20.35 14.08 5.62
C SER A 488 -20.08 14.59 4.20
N ARG A 489 -19.24 13.88 3.43
CA ARG A 489 -18.86 14.21 2.04
C ARG A 489 -19.12 13.06 1.07
N PRO A 490 -20.40 12.73 0.76
CA PRO A 490 -20.77 11.62 -0.12
C PRO A 490 -20.08 11.58 -1.49
N ALA A 491 -19.87 12.75 -2.10
CA ALA A 491 -19.22 12.89 -3.41
C ALA A 491 -17.71 13.17 -3.32
N GLY A 492 -17.11 13.11 -2.13
CA GLY A 492 -15.70 13.43 -1.89
C GLY A 492 -15.38 14.91 -1.66
N GLY A 493 -16.38 15.80 -1.77
CA GLY A 493 -16.27 17.24 -1.53
C GLY A 493 -17.32 17.75 -0.54
N VAL A 494 -17.09 18.96 0.01
CA VAL A 494 -18.06 19.63 0.87
C VAL A 494 -19.28 20.03 0.03
N GLN A 495 -20.47 19.63 0.46
CA GLN A 495 -21.70 20.05 -0.20
C GLN A 495 -22.04 21.46 0.28
N PRO A 496 -22.30 22.43 -0.62
CA PRO A 496 -22.66 23.79 -0.22
C PRO A 496 -23.83 23.80 0.77
N GLU A 497 -24.84 22.96 0.53
CA GLU A 497 -26.04 22.87 1.39
C GLU A 497 -25.77 22.39 2.82
N SER A 498 -24.58 21.82 3.06
CA SER A 498 -24.16 21.30 4.36
C SER A 498 -23.25 22.26 5.14
N THR A 499 -23.04 23.50 4.66
CA THR A 499 -22.28 24.52 5.37
C THR A 499 -23.20 25.44 6.18
N LEU A 500 -22.75 25.88 7.36
CA LEU A 500 -23.52 26.85 8.16
C LEU A 500 -23.69 28.17 7.43
N THR A 501 -22.72 28.55 6.60
CA THR A 501 -22.71 29.79 5.83
C THR A 501 -23.75 29.79 4.71
N ASP A 502 -23.92 28.67 3.98
CA ASP A 502 -25.00 28.52 2.99
C ASP A 502 -26.37 28.51 3.66
N GLN A 503 -26.50 27.83 4.80
CA GLN A 503 -27.74 27.85 5.60
C GLN A 503 -28.09 29.26 6.06
N ALA A 504 -27.10 30.03 6.52
CA ALA A 504 -27.27 31.45 6.84
C ALA A 504 -27.71 32.27 5.62
N GLY A 505 -27.11 32.05 4.44
CA GLY A 505 -27.51 32.68 3.19
C GLY A 505 -28.93 32.32 2.73
N ARG A 506 -29.37 31.07 2.92
CA ARG A 506 -30.75 30.64 2.66
C ARG A 506 -31.75 31.31 3.60
N ILE A 507 -31.41 31.41 4.89
CA ILE A 507 -32.23 32.15 5.86
C ILE A 507 -32.30 33.63 5.48
N GLY A 508 -31.17 34.23 5.10
CA GLY A 508 -31.09 35.60 4.61
C GLY A 508 -31.98 35.84 3.39
N SER A 509 -31.91 34.98 2.38
CA SER A 509 -32.72 35.10 1.15
C SER A 509 -34.22 34.85 1.40
N GLN A 510 -34.57 33.91 2.28
CA GLN A 510 -35.97 33.71 2.71
C GLN A 510 -36.52 34.95 3.42
N LEU A 511 -35.78 35.51 4.37
CA LEU A 511 -36.21 36.69 5.10
C LEU A 511 -36.25 37.93 4.18
N ALA A 512 -35.30 38.08 3.25
CA ALA A 512 -35.33 39.11 2.23
C ALA A 512 -36.57 39.01 1.33
N SER A 513 -36.95 37.80 0.91
CA SER A 513 -38.15 37.57 0.09
C SER A 513 -39.44 37.90 0.84
N GLN A 514 -39.50 37.63 2.14
CA GLN A 514 -40.64 38.04 2.98
C GLN A 514 -40.68 39.56 3.14
N THR A 515 -39.51 40.18 3.32
CA THR A 515 -39.36 41.63 3.50
C THR A 515 -39.74 42.40 2.24
N SER A 516 -39.35 41.93 1.06
CA SER A 516 -39.74 42.54 -0.23
C SER A 516 -41.23 42.37 -0.55
N THR A 517 -41.90 41.39 0.04
CA THR A 517 -43.36 41.23 -0.05
C THR A 517 -44.10 42.26 0.84
N LEU A 518 -43.49 42.64 1.96
CA LEU A 518 -44.02 43.64 2.91
C LEU A 518 -43.81 45.09 2.41
N GLU A 519 -42.74 45.37 1.68
CA GLU A 519 -42.38 46.71 1.17
C GLU A 519 -43.52 47.44 0.42
N PRO A 520 -44.17 46.86 -0.61
CA PRO A 520 -45.29 47.52 -1.30
C PRO A 520 -46.54 47.70 -0.40
N GLN A 521 -46.69 46.87 0.63
CA GLN A 521 -47.78 47.03 1.60
C GLN A 521 -47.53 48.22 2.53
N LEU A 522 -46.26 48.49 2.88
CA LEU A 522 -45.85 49.62 3.72
C LEU A 522 -45.88 50.95 2.96
N ASP A 523 -45.63 50.95 1.65
CA ASP A 523 -45.77 52.14 0.77
C ASP A 523 -47.21 52.71 0.76
N SER A 524 -48.20 51.85 1.02
CA SER A 524 -49.60 52.27 1.18
C SER A 524 -49.78 53.20 2.39
N ILE A 525 -49.00 53.05 3.46
CA ILE A 525 -48.99 53.93 4.64
C ILE A 525 -48.42 55.31 4.27
N GLY A 526 -47.38 55.37 3.43
CA GLY A 526 -46.87 56.62 2.87
C GLY A 526 -47.91 57.37 2.04
N THR A 527 -48.74 56.64 1.30
CA THR A 527 -49.87 57.20 0.54
C THR A 527 -50.95 57.76 1.47
N ILE A 528 -51.26 57.10 2.58
CA ILE A 528 -52.17 57.60 3.62
C ILE A 528 -51.60 58.88 4.24
N ARG A 529 -50.30 58.91 4.58
CA ARG A 529 -49.63 60.09 5.16
C ARG A 529 -49.73 61.31 4.25
N THR A 530 -49.41 61.15 2.96
CA THR A 530 -49.52 62.25 1.98
C THR A 530 -50.97 62.70 1.78
N THR A 531 -51.93 61.79 1.85
CA THR A 531 -53.36 62.10 1.79
C THR A 531 -53.83 62.87 3.03
N LEU A 532 -53.36 62.50 4.24
CA LEU A 532 -53.65 63.21 5.49
C LEU A 532 -53.06 64.64 5.50
N VAL A 533 -51.90 64.86 4.89
CA VAL A 533 -51.33 66.21 4.71
C VAL A 533 -52.22 67.07 3.80
N ARG A 534 -52.70 66.50 2.68
CA ARG A 534 -53.65 67.19 1.79
C ARG A 534 -54.98 67.50 2.50
N LEU A 535 -55.52 66.54 3.25
CA LEU A 535 -56.72 66.70 4.07
C LEU A 535 -56.57 67.81 5.11
N SER A 536 -55.43 67.85 5.82
CA SER A 536 -55.14 68.92 6.78
C SER A 536 -55.08 70.29 6.11
N GLY A 537 -54.55 70.37 4.88
CA GLY A 537 -54.55 71.57 4.06
C GLY A 537 -55.96 72.01 3.66
N ALA A 538 -56.79 71.07 3.19
CA ALA A 538 -58.18 71.32 2.80
C ALA A 538 -59.03 71.78 4.00
N VAL A 539 -58.90 71.15 5.18
CA VAL A 539 -59.57 71.57 6.42
C VAL A 539 -59.13 73.00 6.82
N GLY A 540 -57.84 73.35 6.64
CA GLY A 540 -57.34 74.71 6.87
C GLY A 540 -57.90 75.75 5.90
N GLN A 541 -58.07 75.40 4.62
CA GLN A 541 -58.73 76.26 3.63
C GLN A 541 -60.22 76.45 3.95
N LEU A 542 -60.93 75.39 4.36
CA LEU A 542 -62.32 75.47 4.80
C LEU A 542 -62.49 76.39 6.02
N GLN A 543 -61.58 76.29 6.99
CA GLN A 543 -61.57 77.17 8.17
C GLN A 543 -61.36 78.65 7.76
N THR A 544 -60.42 78.89 6.84
CA THR A 544 -60.12 80.25 6.34
C THR A 544 -61.32 80.81 5.55
N GLY A 545 -61.95 79.99 4.71
CA GLY A 545 -63.15 80.35 3.95
C GLY A 545 -64.36 80.66 4.83
N LEU A 546 -64.57 79.90 5.92
CA LEU A 546 -65.61 80.16 6.91
C LEU A 546 -65.38 81.47 7.69
N SER A 547 -64.12 81.92 7.83
CA SER A 547 -63.77 83.20 8.46
C SER A 547 -63.77 84.41 7.51
N GLY A 548 -63.80 84.19 6.19
CA GLY A 548 -63.55 85.20 5.15
C GLY A 548 -64.78 85.91 4.53
N GLY A 549 -66.00 85.62 4.98
CA GLY A 549 -67.23 86.29 4.47
C GLY A 549 -67.61 85.91 3.03
N VAL A 550 -68.11 86.86 2.24
CA VAL A 550 -68.76 86.61 0.92
C VAL A 550 -67.79 86.08 -0.16
N HIS A 551 -66.48 86.35 -0.04
CA HIS A 551 -65.45 85.81 -0.93
C HIS A 551 -65.02 84.36 -0.60
N GLY A 552 -65.48 83.78 0.52
CA GLY A 552 -65.10 82.44 0.97
C GLY A 552 -65.90 81.27 0.35
N LEU A 553 -67.00 81.54 -0.36
CA LEU A 553 -67.90 80.51 -0.89
C LEU A 553 -67.26 79.60 -1.95
N GLU A 554 -66.37 80.14 -2.79
CA GLU A 554 -65.64 79.35 -3.80
C GLU A 554 -64.64 78.38 -3.13
N GLN A 555 -63.93 78.86 -2.11
CA GLN A 555 -62.98 78.08 -1.30
C GLN A 555 -63.67 76.99 -0.47
N ILE A 556 -64.91 77.22 -0.02
CA ILE A 556 -65.71 76.20 0.68
C ILE A 556 -66.10 75.06 -0.27
N SER A 557 -66.45 75.38 -1.53
CA SER A 557 -66.89 74.38 -2.51
C SER A 557 -65.74 73.47 -3.00
N SER A 558 -64.57 74.04 -3.28
CA SER A 558 -63.39 73.29 -3.70
C SER A 558 -62.79 72.51 -2.53
N GLY A 559 -62.68 73.13 -1.36
CA GLY A 559 -62.22 72.49 -0.13
C GLY A 559 -63.13 71.34 0.31
N GLY A 560 -64.45 71.45 0.13
CA GLY A 560 -65.41 70.38 0.43
C GLY A 560 -65.35 69.22 -0.57
N ALA A 561 -65.03 69.47 -1.84
CA ALA A 561 -64.80 68.41 -2.82
C ALA A 561 -63.50 67.63 -2.54
N GLU A 562 -62.42 68.34 -2.23
CA GLU A 562 -61.12 67.74 -1.84
C GLU A 562 -61.21 66.97 -0.53
N LEU A 563 -61.95 67.50 0.46
CA LEU A 563 -62.22 66.82 1.73
C LEU A 563 -62.93 65.48 1.49
N ARG A 564 -64.00 65.45 0.68
CA ARG A 564 -64.75 64.21 0.39
C ARG A 564 -63.88 63.17 -0.34
N ALA A 565 -63.07 63.61 -1.31
CA ALA A 565 -62.15 62.74 -2.01
C ALA A 565 -61.07 62.19 -1.06
N GLY A 566 -60.50 63.04 -0.20
CA GLY A 566 -59.49 62.65 0.77
C GLY A 566 -60.01 61.71 1.85
N VAL A 567 -61.19 61.97 2.44
CA VAL A 567 -61.79 61.12 3.48
C VAL A 567 -62.15 59.74 2.92
N ARG A 568 -62.67 59.68 1.68
CA ARG A 568 -62.94 58.41 0.99
C ARG A 568 -61.65 57.63 0.74
N ALA A 569 -60.61 58.29 0.24
CA ALA A 569 -59.31 57.67 -0.01
C ALA A 569 -58.65 57.16 1.29
N VAL A 570 -58.74 57.91 2.40
CA VAL A 570 -58.25 57.44 3.70
C VAL A 570 -59.05 56.23 4.16
N ARG A 571 -60.38 56.23 4.01
CA ARG A 571 -61.23 55.10 4.38
C ARG A 571 -60.94 53.82 3.60
N GLU A 572 -60.88 53.90 2.28
CA GLU A 572 -60.60 52.74 1.42
C GLU A 572 -59.20 52.15 1.70
N ASN A 573 -58.20 53.01 1.90
CA ASN A 573 -56.85 52.56 2.25
C ASN A 573 -56.76 52.01 3.68
N SER A 574 -57.50 52.59 4.64
CA SER A 574 -57.57 52.09 6.02
C SER A 574 -58.31 50.75 6.12
N GLU A 575 -59.37 50.53 5.33
CA GLU A 575 -60.09 49.24 5.26
C GLU A 575 -59.20 48.15 4.62
N THR A 576 -58.43 48.50 3.59
CA THR A 576 -57.46 47.59 2.96
C THR A 576 -56.32 47.23 3.93
N LEU A 577 -55.76 48.24 4.62
CA LEU A 577 -54.71 48.04 5.62
C LEU A 577 -55.20 47.22 6.82
N ALA A 578 -56.43 47.44 7.25
CA ALA A 578 -57.09 46.67 8.30
C ALA A 578 -57.23 45.20 7.90
N GLY A 579 -57.62 44.90 6.66
CA GLY A 579 -57.75 43.54 6.15
C GLY A 579 -56.44 42.75 6.15
N TYR A 580 -55.30 43.41 5.92
CA TYR A 580 -53.99 42.76 5.99
C TYR A 580 -53.58 42.35 7.42
N LEU A 581 -54.14 42.99 8.44
CA LEU A 581 -53.79 42.79 9.84
C LEU A 581 -54.77 41.90 10.61
N ASP A 582 -55.84 41.45 9.96
CA ASP A 582 -56.82 40.55 10.55
C ASP A 582 -56.22 39.25 11.13
N PRO A 583 -55.18 38.62 10.52
CA PRO A 583 -54.52 37.46 11.14
C PRO A 583 -53.84 37.81 12.47
N LEU A 584 -53.23 39.00 12.57
CA LEU A 584 -52.56 39.47 13.78
C LEU A 584 -53.57 39.91 14.84
N ARG A 585 -54.69 40.51 14.44
CA ARG A 585 -55.83 40.78 15.34
C ARG A 585 -56.42 39.51 15.90
N ALA A 586 -56.62 38.50 15.05
CA ALA A 586 -57.10 37.19 15.48
C ALA A 586 -56.10 36.53 16.44
N PHE A 587 -54.80 36.66 16.20
CA PHE A 587 -53.76 36.17 17.12
C PHE A 587 -53.81 36.87 18.50
N VAL A 588 -53.93 38.21 18.52
CA VAL A 588 -54.04 38.99 19.76
C VAL A 588 -55.34 38.64 20.51
N ALA A 589 -56.47 38.54 19.80
CA ALA A 589 -57.78 38.25 20.38
C ALA A 589 -57.88 36.83 20.96
N ASN A 590 -57.20 35.86 20.35
CA ASN A 590 -57.23 34.46 20.77
C ASN A 590 -56.14 34.10 21.80
N THR A 591 -55.30 35.05 22.23
CA THR A 591 -54.22 34.82 23.21
C THR A 591 -54.59 35.44 24.57
N PRO A 592 -54.89 34.62 25.60
CA PRO A 592 -55.10 35.11 26.97
C PRO A 592 -53.83 35.80 27.51
N ASP A 593 -54.00 36.86 28.31
CA ASP A 593 -52.91 37.62 28.94
C ASP A 593 -51.84 38.18 27.97
N CYS A 594 -52.27 38.51 26.75
CA CYS A 594 -51.44 39.11 25.70
C CYS A 594 -50.53 40.29 26.16
N PRO A 595 -50.96 41.24 27.03
CA PRO A 595 -50.15 42.40 27.40
C PRO A 595 -48.81 42.04 28.08
N VAL A 596 -48.74 40.89 28.74
CA VAL A 596 -47.55 40.43 29.48
C VAL A 596 -46.77 39.37 28.71
N HIS A 597 -47.35 38.85 27.62
CA HIS A 597 -46.75 37.79 26.82
C HIS A 597 -45.61 38.35 25.94
N PRO A 598 -44.41 37.75 25.95
CA PRO A 598 -43.21 38.30 25.31
C PRO A 598 -43.34 38.48 23.79
N ILE A 599 -44.23 37.71 23.15
CA ILE A 599 -44.50 37.80 21.71
C ILE A 599 -45.80 38.57 21.42
N CYS A 600 -46.82 38.46 22.27
CA CYS A 600 -48.14 39.03 21.98
C CYS A 600 -48.21 40.52 22.37
N GLY A 601 -47.57 40.92 23.47
CA GLY A 601 -47.55 42.31 23.92
C GLY A 601 -46.96 43.28 22.88
N PRO A 602 -45.82 42.97 22.24
CA PRO A 602 -45.31 43.76 21.12
C PRO A 602 -46.27 43.82 19.92
N VAL A 603 -46.88 42.70 19.54
CA VAL A 603 -47.86 42.64 18.44
C VAL A 603 -49.11 43.47 18.75
N GLN A 604 -49.59 43.44 19.99
CA GLN A 604 -50.70 44.29 20.44
C GLN A 604 -50.39 45.78 20.33
N ARG A 605 -49.15 46.20 20.63
CA ARG A 605 -48.71 47.60 20.47
C ARG A 605 -48.65 48.05 19.01
N ILE A 606 -48.53 47.12 18.06
CA ILE A 606 -48.54 47.38 16.62
C ILE A 606 -49.97 47.46 16.08
N VAL A 607 -50.88 46.60 16.58
CA VAL A 607 -52.27 46.50 16.09
C VAL A 607 -53.19 47.57 16.72
N ALA A 608 -53.00 47.90 18.01
CA ALA A 608 -53.88 48.83 18.72
C ALA A 608 -53.97 50.26 18.11
N PRO A 609 -52.88 50.87 17.61
CA PRO A 609 -52.94 52.17 16.92
C PRO A 609 -53.84 52.16 15.67
N ILE A 610 -53.94 51.02 15.00
CA ILE A 610 -54.67 50.87 13.73
C ILE A 610 -56.18 50.71 13.98
N ASP A 611 -56.57 50.12 15.12
CA ASP A 611 -57.96 50.14 15.57
C ASP A 611 -58.41 51.55 15.96
N GLY A 612 -57.51 52.32 16.58
CA GLY A 612 -57.69 53.76 16.81
C GLY A 612 -57.88 54.52 15.49
N MET A 613 -57.08 54.19 14.47
CA MET A 613 -57.16 54.78 13.14
C MET A 613 -58.53 54.55 12.47
N LEU A 614 -59.05 53.31 12.48
CA LEU A 614 -60.38 52.98 11.94
C LEU A 614 -61.50 53.76 12.65
N SER A 615 -61.42 53.89 13.97
CA SER A 615 -62.39 54.66 14.76
C SER A 615 -62.33 56.16 14.42
N GLY A 616 -61.14 56.72 14.23
CA GLY A 616 -60.91 58.10 13.84
C GLY A 616 -61.39 58.41 12.42
N THR A 617 -61.20 57.49 11.47
CA THR A 617 -61.75 57.61 10.12
C THR A 617 -63.28 57.57 10.11
N GLY A 618 -63.90 56.78 10.99
CA GLY A 618 -65.35 56.78 11.21
C GLY A 618 -65.87 58.12 11.71
N GLN A 619 -65.23 58.68 12.74
CA GLN A 619 -65.57 60.02 13.27
C GLN A 619 -65.40 61.13 12.23
N LEU A 620 -64.35 61.04 11.39
CA LEU A 620 -64.09 61.99 10.31
C LEU A 620 -65.15 61.90 9.19
N SER A 621 -65.60 60.68 8.86
CA SER A 621 -66.70 60.43 7.92
C SER A 621 -68.02 61.01 8.44
N ASP A 622 -68.32 60.81 9.72
CA ASP A 622 -69.54 61.34 10.36
C ASP A 622 -69.52 62.88 10.45
N ALA A 623 -68.36 63.46 10.77
CA ALA A 623 -68.18 64.91 10.79
C ALA A 623 -68.31 65.54 9.39
N THR A 624 -67.83 64.85 8.35
CA THR A 624 -68.01 65.28 6.94
C THR A 624 -69.49 65.24 6.54
N GLY A 625 -70.24 64.19 6.93
CA GLY A 625 -71.69 64.11 6.65
C GLY A 625 -72.50 65.19 7.37
N LYS A 626 -72.13 65.54 8.61
CA LYS A 626 -72.72 66.67 9.35
C LYS A 626 -72.38 68.02 8.71
N PHE A 627 -71.17 68.18 8.20
CA PHE A 627 -70.76 69.37 7.44
C PHE A 627 -71.55 69.51 6.14
N ASP A 628 -71.75 68.44 5.37
CA ASP A 628 -72.55 68.45 4.14
C ASP A 628 -74.02 68.83 4.41
N ALA A 629 -74.61 68.26 5.48
CA ALA A 629 -75.95 68.60 5.92
C ALA A 629 -76.06 70.07 6.38
N GLY A 630 -75.01 70.60 7.01
CA GLY A 630 -74.92 71.98 7.43
C GLY A 630 -74.70 72.96 6.28
N ALA A 631 -73.85 72.62 5.30
CA ALA A 631 -73.54 73.49 4.16
C ALA A 631 -74.75 73.69 3.23
N ALA A 632 -75.66 72.71 3.16
CA ALA A 632 -76.91 72.80 2.39
C ALA A 632 -77.94 73.79 2.99
N ASP A 633 -77.82 74.16 4.27
CA ASP A 633 -78.79 74.98 5.02
C ASP A 633 -78.14 76.30 5.49
N ALA A 634 -77.77 77.16 4.54
CA ALA A 634 -76.80 78.25 4.68
C ALA A 634 -77.09 79.31 5.78
N GLY A 635 -78.32 79.44 6.26
CA GLY A 635 -78.75 80.55 7.14
C GLY A 635 -78.63 80.33 8.66
N ARG A 636 -78.64 79.08 9.16
CA ARG A 636 -78.56 78.76 10.60
C ARG A 636 -77.29 77.99 10.98
N SER A 637 -76.43 77.72 10.01
CA SER A 637 -75.51 76.58 10.06
C SER A 637 -74.02 76.93 10.23
N LEU A 638 -73.63 78.20 10.13
CA LEU A 638 -72.21 78.59 10.30
C LEU A 638 -71.63 78.12 11.65
N ALA A 639 -72.40 78.16 12.74
CA ALA A 639 -71.93 77.65 14.04
C ALA A 639 -71.68 76.12 14.04
N GLY A 640 -72.57 75.33 13.45
CA GLY A 640 -72.43 73.87 13.35
C GLY A 640 -71.33 73.44 12.37
N ALA A 641 -71.14 74.18 11.28
CA ALA A 641 -70.04 73.97 10.34
C ALA A 641 -68.68 74.28 10.98
N THR A 642 -68.60 75.32 11.83
CA THR A 642 -67.36 75.68 12.54
C THR A 642 -66.96 74.60 13.56
N ASP A 643 -67.94 74.06 14.29
CA ASP A 643 -67.74 72.97 15.26
C ASP A 643 -67.36 71.63 14.57
N ALA A 644 -67.99 71.34 13.44
CA ALA A 644 -67.63 70.19 12.59
C ALA A 644 -66.19 70.31 12.06
N VAL A 645 -65.78 71.49 11.59
CA VAL A 645 -64.40 71.74 11.12
C VAL A 645 -63.38 71.66 12.26
N ALA A 646 -63.72 72.13 13.47
CA ALA A 646 -62.87 71.98 14.65
C ALA A 646 -62.69 70.50 15.05
N THR A 647 -63.76 69.71 15.01
CA THR A 647 -63.72 68.27 15.27
C THR A 647 -62.92 67.52 14.20
N MET A 648 -63.10 67.86 12.92
CA MET A 648 -62.32 67.31 11.81
C MET A 648 -60.82 67.62 11.95
N ARG A 649 -60.48 68.83 12.39
CA ARG A 649 -59.08 69.22 12.63
C ARG A 649 -58.44 68.41 13.75
N GLY A 650 -59.15 68.18 14.85
CA GLY A 650 -58.71 67.30 15.93
C GLY A 650 -58.48 65.88 15.43
N ALA A 651 -59.48 65.29 14.77
CA ALA A 651 -59.39 63.93 14.25
C ALA A 651 -58.26 63.73 13.21
N VAL A 652 -58.04 64.69 12.31
CA VAL A 652 -56.93 64.64 11.32
C VAL A 652 -55.57 64.82 12.01
N ALA A 653 -55.48 65.63 13.08
CA ALA A 653 -54.25 65.80 13.85
C ALA A 653 -53.87 64.51 14.60
N ASP A 654 -54.83 63.86 15.27
CA ASP A 654 -54.61 62.60 15.98
C ASP A 654 -54.21 61.47 15.02
N LEU A 655 -54.89 61.35 13.87
CA LEU A 655 -54.56 60.38 12.84
C LEU A 655 -53.15 60.61 12.27
N ARG A 656 -52.75 61.87 12.12
CA ARG A 656 -51.41 62.23 11.66
C ARG A 656 -50.33 61.84 12.66
N GLU A 657 -50.53 62.10 13.95
CA GLU A 657 -49.60 61.72 15.00
C GLU A 657 -49.40 60.19 15.06
N LEU A 658 -50.48 59.43 14.94
CA LEU A 658 -50.43 57.96 14.89
C LEU A 658 -49.69 57.45 13.66
N VAL A 659 -49.98 58.00 12.47
CA VAL A 659 -49.30 57.61 11.22
C VAL A 659 -47.83 58.03 11.23
N ASP A 660 -47.48 59.20 11.76
CA ASP A 660 -46.09 59.66 11.90
C ASP A 660 -45.31 58.75 12.88
N THR A 661 -45.93 58.31 13.98
CA THR A 661 -45.32 57.36 14.94
C THR A 661 -45.10 55.97 14.31
N LEU A 662 -46.09 55.48 13.57
CA LEU A 662 -46.00 54.20 12.86
C LEU A 662 -44.92 54.24 11.77
N THR A 663 -44.89 55.33 10.99
CA THR A 663 -43.88 55.56 9.94
C THR A 663 -42.48 55.62 10.54
N ALA A 664 -42.28 56.37 11.63
CA ALA A 664 -40.98 56.46 12.31
C ALA A 664 -40.49 55.09 12.84
N THR A 665 -41.42 54.23 13.27
CA THR A 665 -41.10 52.87 13.73
C THR A 665 -40.68 51.97 12.55
N ILE A 666 -41.39 52.06 11.42
CA ILE A 666 -41.08 51.32 10.18
C ILE A 666 -39.73 51.78 9.60
N ASP A 667 -39.54 53.10 9.47
CA ASP A 667 -38.31 53.71 8.93
C ASP A 667 -37.08 53.37 9.78
N GLY A 668 -37.26 53.13 11.08
CA GLY A 668 -36.19 52.68 11.97
C GLY A 668 -35.86 51.19 11.87
N LEU A 669 -36.87 50.33 11.65
CA LEU A 669 -36.74 48.88 11.72
C LEU A 669 -36.39 48.25 10.36
N MET A 670 -36.88 48.81 9.25
CA MET A 670 -36.66 48.27 7.90
C MET A 670 -35.19 48.25 7.47
N PRO A 671 -34.40 49.33 7.66
CA PRO A 671 -32.97 49.30 7.33
C PRO A 671 -32.19 48.26 8.16
N GLN A 672 -32.61 48.01 9.41
CA GLN A 672 -31.97 47.00 10.26
C GLN A 672 -32.25 45.58 9.77
N LEU A 673 -33.49 45.30 9.35
CA LEU A 673 -33.85 44.02 8.74
C LEU A 673 -33.11 43.79 7.42
N GLN A 674 -33.09 44.80 6.54
CA GLN A 674 -32.35 44.74 5.27
C GLN A 674 -30.86 44.51 5.50
N GLN A 675 -30.24 45.24 6.44
CA GLN A 675 -28.82 45.04 6.77
C GLN A 675 -28.55 43.63 7.30
N MET A 676 -29.44 43.06 8.11
CA MET A 676 -29.31 41.70 8.62
C MET A 676 -29.46 40.67 7.50
N THR A 677 -30.44 40.84 6.60
CA THR A 677 -30.62 39.94 5.45
C THR A 677 -29.45 40.02 4.47
N ASP A 678 -28.93 41.21 4.22
CA ASP A 678 -27.78 41.44 3.34
C ASP A 678 -26.51 40.85 3.94
N TYR A 679 -26.31 40.99 5.26
CA TYR A 679 -25.20 40.35 5.96
C TYR A 679 -25.26 38.82 5.86
N LEU A 680 -26.42 38.22 6.11
CA LEU A 680 -26.60 36.77 6.04
C LEU A 680 -26.43 36.24 4.60
N THR A 681 -26.99 36.94 3.62
CA THR A 681 -26.87 36.57 2.20
C THR A 681 -25.45 36.78 1.69
N GLY A 682 -24.80 37.88 2.09
CA GLY A 682 -23.39 38.15 1.81
C GLY A 682 -22.47 37.10 2.42
N LEU A 683 -22.72 36.70 3.67
CA LEU A 683 -21.97 35.63 4.33
C LEU A 683 -22.13 34.27 3.61
N GLY A 684 -23.31 33.95 3.07
CA GLY A 684 -23.47 32.79 2.20
C GLY A 684 -22.72 32.92 0.87
N GLY A 685 -22.73 34.11 0.26
CA GLY A 685 -22.05 34.41 -1.00
C GLY A 685 -20.52 34.39 -0.89
N ASP A 686 -19.96 35.00 0.17
CA ASP A 686 -18.51 35.12 0.40
C ASP A 686 -17.85 33.76 0.63
N PHE A 687 -18.59 32.82 1.23
CA PHE A 687 -18.15 31.44 1.45
C PHE A 687 -18.57 30.48 0.33
N ALA A 688 -19.27 30.95 -0.70
CA ALA A 688 -19.73 30.10 -1.79
C ALA A 688 -18.54 29.46 -2.53
N GLY A 689 -18.57 28.12 -2.65
CA GLY A 689 -17.49 27.35 -3.25
C GLY A 689 -16.24 27.19 -2.38
N THR A 690 -16.23 27.72 -1.16
CA THR A 690 -15.20 27.43 -0.16
C THR A 690 -15.57 26.17 0.63
N ALA A 691 -14.56 25.42 1.09
CA ALA A 691 -14.76 24.33 2.06
C ALA A 691 -14.83 24.85 3.51
N GLU A 692 -14.79 26.17 3.69
CA GLU A 692 -14.78 26.85 4.97
C GLU A 692 -16.20 27.28 5.37
N GLY A 693 -16.39 27.63 6.65
CA GLY A 693 -17.70 28.06 7.15
C GLY A 693 -18.42 27.07 8.06
N GLY A 694 -17.77 25.96 8.43
CA GLY A 694 -18.30 24.97 9.37
C GLY A 694 -19.39 24.09 8.77
N PHE A 695 -19.40 22.82 9.17
CA PHE A 695 -20.37 21.84 8.66
C PHE A 695 -21.56 21.72 9.59
N TYR A 696 -22.75 21.74 9.01
CA TYR A 696 -23.99 21.47 9.70
C TYR A 696 -25.03 20.94 8.72
N LEU A 697 -25.52 19.73 8.99
CA LEU A 697 -26.62 19.13 8.25
C LEU A 697 -27.84 19.00 9.17
N PRO A 698 -28.96 19.69 8.88
CA PRO A 698 -30.14 19.64 9.73
C PRO A 698 -30.78 18.25 9.70
N GLY A 699 -31.41 17.85 10.82
CA GLY A 699 -32.05 16.53 10.93
C GLY A 699 -33.20 16.28 9.94
N SER A 700 -33.76 17.33 9.33
CA SER A 700 -34.71 17.21 8.22
C SER A 700 -34.05 16.72 6.92
N ALA A 701 -32.81 17.12 6.64
CA ALA A 701 -32.07 16.69 5.46
C ALA A 701 -31.61 15.22 5.56
N LEU A 702 -31.39 14.71 6.78
CA LEU A 702 -31.14 13.27 7.04
C LEU A 702 -32.32 12.36 6.63
N LYS A 703 -33.52 12.94 6.46
CA LYS A 703 -34.71 12.22 6.01
C LYS A 703 -34.84 12.17 4.48
N ASP A 704 -33.96 12.84 3.71
CA ASP A 704 -33.97 12.75 2.26
C ASP A 704 -33.61 11.30 1.84
N PRO A 705 -34.48 10.60 1.07
CA PRO A 705 -34.22 9.24 0.60
C PRO A 705 -32.90 9.09 -0.16
N ARG A 706 -32.47 10.12 -0.89
CA ARG A 706 -31.21 10.11 -1.64
C ARG A 706 -30.01 10.05 -0.70
N PHE A 707 -30.06 10.81 0.39
CA PHE A 707 -28.99 10.84 1.40
C PHE A 707 -28.98 9.55 2.21
N GLN A 708 -30.15 9.01 2.58
CA GLN A 708 -30.26 7.72 3.28
C GLN A 708 -29.63 6.57 2.49
N ARG A 709 -29.78 6.56 1.16
CA ARG A 709 -29.19 5.52 0.32
C ARG A 709 -27.66 5.56 0.32
N VAL A 710 -27.08 6.75 0.33
CA VAL A 710 -25.62 6.91 0.45
C VAL A 710 -25.14 6.60 1.87
N LEU A 711 -25.89 7.00 2.90
CA LEU A 711 -25.57 6.64 4.29
C LEU A 711 -25.59 5.12 4.51
N GLN A 712 -26.50 4.38 3.89
CA GLN A 712 -26.51 2.90 3.95
C GLN A 712 -25.27 2.26 3.32
N LEU A 713 -24.58 2.97 2.40
CA LEU A 713 -23.33 2.51 1.80
C LEU A 713 -22.10 2.90 2.62
N LEU A 714 -22.17 3.94 3.45
CA LEU A 714 -21.00 4.49 4.17
C LEU A 714 -21.06 4.26 5.68
N CYS A 715 -22.24 4.00 6.23
CA CYS A 715 -22.46 3.64 7.63
C CYS A 715 -22.96 2.20 7.71
N SER A 716 -22.56 1.54 8.78
CA SER A 716 -23.05 0.22 9.19
C SER A 716 -24.58 0.21 9.38
N PRO A 717 -25.23 -0.96 9.28
CA PRO A 717 -26.66 -1.08 9.52
C PRO A 717 -27.10 -0.62 10.91
N ASP A 718 -26.28 -0.89 11.94
CA ASP A 718 -26.54 -0.47 13.33
C ASP A 718 -26.28 1.03 13.55
N GLY A 719 -25.46 1.67 12.70
CA GLY A 719 -25.11 3.08 12.76
C GLY A 719 -23.90 3.39 13.65
N HIS A 720 -23.30 2.37 14.27
CA HIS A 720 -22.19 2.53 15.21
C HIS A 720 -20.83 2.61 14.50
N ALA A 721 -20.76 2.22 13.25
CA ALA A 721 -19.56 2.33 12.44
C ALA A 721 -19.77 3.09 11.12
N THR A 722 -18.73 3.78 10.66
CA THR A 722 -18.68 4.43 9.35
C THR A 722 -17.37 4.10 8.64
N ARG A 723 -17.42 3.96 7.32
CA ARG A 723 -16.23 3.84 6.46
C ARG A 723 -15.99 5.13 5.67
N LEU A 724 -14.73 5.54 5.58
CA LEU A 724 -14.28 6.64 4.75
C LEU A 724 -13.37 6.08 3.66
N LEU A 725 -13.59 6.49 2.42
CA LEU A 725 -12.74 6.13 1.29
C LEU A 725 -11.83 7.32 0.98
N VAL A 726 -10.54 7.16 1.21
CA VAL A 726 -9.51 8.19 1.04
C VAL A 726 -8.77 7.92 -0.27
N TYR A 727 -8.90 8.83 -1.22
CA TYR A 727 -8.27 8.73 -2.52
C TYR A 727 -7.00 9.58 -2.56
N GLY A 728 -5.89 8.93 -2.90
CA GLY A 728 -4.62 9.59 -3.13
C GLY A 728 -4.55 10.33 -4.47
N ASP A 729 -3.53 11.15 -4.64
CA ASP A 729 -3.18 11.77 -5.92
C ASP A 729 -2.38 10.80 -6.81
N GLN A 730 -1.37 10.12 -6.28
CA GLN A 730 -0.57 9.05 -6.91
C GLN A 730 0.09 8.13 -5.88
N GLY A 731 0.56 6.96 -6.32
CA GLY A 731 1.51 6.13 -5.57
C GLY A 731 0.89 5.35 -4.42
N SER A 732 -0.36 4.90 -4.56
CA SER A 732 -1.01 4.01 -3.58
C SER A 732 -0.21 2.72 -3.40
N TRP A 733 0.37 2.22 -4.51
CA TRP A 733 1.45 1.25 -4.48
C TRP A 733 2.78 1.94 -4.19
N GLY A 734 3.45 1.57 -3.10
CA GLY A 734 4.80 2.06 -2.80
C GLY A 734 4.96 2.78 -1.46
N ARG A 735 6.13 3.41 -1.29
CA ARG A 735 6.47 4.14 -0.04
C ARG A 735 5.55 5.34 0.21
N ALA A 736 5.10 6.03 -0.84
CA ALA A 736 4.23 7.20 -0.70
C ALA A 736 2.88 6.81 -0.07
N GLY A 737 2.25 5.74 -0.58
CA GLY A 737 1.05 5.15 0.01
C GLY A 737 1.25 4.72 1.46
N ALA A 738 2.35 4.02 1.76
CA ALA A 738 2.67 3.60 3.13
C ALA A 738 2.78 4.79 4.11
N THR A 739 3.52 5.84 3.73
CA THR A 739 3.64 7.06 4.56
C THR A 739 2.30 7.78 4.71
N ARG A 740 1.49 7.83 3.64
CA ARG A 740 0.14 8.40 3.70
C ARG A 740 -0.75 7.63 4.67
N ALA A 741 -0.71 6.30 4.68
CA ALA A 741 -1.47 5.47 5.61
C ALA A 741 -1.11 5.76 7.08
N ASP A 742 0.19 5.89 7.38
CA ASP A 742 0.65 6.26 8.73
C ASP A 742 0.20 7.68 9.11
N GLN A 743 0.29 8.65 8.18
CA GLN A 743 -0.22 10.02 8.38
C GLN A 743 -1.73 10.07 8.57
N ILE A 744 -2.50 9.24 7.86
CA ILE A 744 -3.95 9.11 8.05
C ILE A 744 -4.24 8.64 9.47
N ARG A 745 -3.53 7.61 9.95
CA ARG A 745 -3.67 7.11 11.31
C ARG A 745 -3.43 8.20 12.35
N GLU A 746 -2.34 8.94 12.20
CA GLU A 746 -2.00 10.07 13.09
C GLU A 746 -3.05 11.18 13.03
N ALA A 747 -3.48 11.59 11.83
CA ALA A 747 -4.47 12.63 11.63
C ALA A 747 -5.84 12.29 12.26
N ILE A 748 -6.26 11.02 12.20
CA ILE A 748 -7.49 10.57 12.85
C ILE A 748 -7.32 10.56 14.37
N HIS A 749 -6.18 10.10 14.89
CA HIS A 749 -5.89 10.16 16.33
C HIS A 749 -5.88 11.59 16.85
N GLU A 750 -5.46 12.56 16.05
CA GLU A 750 -5.55 13.98 16.42
C GLU A 750 -6.98 14.54 16.32
N ALA A 751 -7.73 14.13 15.31
CA ALA A 751 -9.12 14.56 15.11
C ALA A 751 -10.08 14.06 16.21
N THR A 752 -9.76 12.93 16.84
CA THR A 752 -10.59 12.23 17.83
C THR A 752 -10.24 12.54 19.29
N LYS A 753 -9.30 13.47 19.54
CA LYS A 753 -8.94 13.91 20.90
C LYS A 753 -10.07 14.65 21.63
N GLU A 754 -10.97 15.27 20.89
CA GLU A 754 -12.08 16.07 21.41
C GLU A 754 -13.32 15.92 20.52
N GLY A 755 -14.51 16.26 21.02
CA GLY A 755 -15.75 16.28 20.25
C GLY A 755 -16.69 15.12 20.56
N SER A 756 -17.52 14.73 19.59
CA SER A 756 -18.49 13.63 19.71
C SER A 756 -17.91 12.26 19.41
N VAL A 757 -16.82 12.22 18.66
CA VAL A 757 -16.16 10.99 18.21
C VAL A 757 -14.84 10.88 18.98
N VAL A 758 -14.93 10.53 20.26
CA VAL A 758 -13.81 10.37 21.20
C VAL A 758 -13.77 8.91 21.63
N ASP A 759 -12.57 8.36 21.81
CA ASP A 759 -12.36 6.95 22.20
C ASP A 759 -12.99 5.95 21.21
N VAL A 760 -12.74 6.17 19.92
CA VAL A 760 -13.23 5.33 18.84
C VAL A 760 -12.17 4.34 18.36
N ASP A 761 -12.61 3.14 17.99
CA ASP A 761 -11.76 2.15 17.36
C ASP A 761 -11.58 2.50 15.88
N ILE A 762 -10.31 2.56 15.44
CA ILE A 762 -9.94 3.00 14.10
C ILE A 762 -9.15 1.90 13.42
N HIS A 763 -9.72 1.39 12.32
CA HIS A 763 -9.07 0.39 11.47
C HIS A 763 -8.83 0.98 10.08
N ILE A 764 -7.65 0.76 9.51
CA ILE A 764 -7.28 1.26 8.19
C ILE A 764 -6.90 0.06 7.34
N SER A 765 -7.50 -0.04 6.16
CA SER A 765 -7.20 -1.05 5.15
C SER A 765 -6.99 -0.41 3.78
N GLY A 766 -6.54 -1.18 2.81
CA GLY A 766 -6.19 -0.73 1.46
C GLY A 766 -4.70 -0.92 1.15
N VAL A 767 -4.31 -0.66 -0.09
CA VAL A 767 -2.97 -0.99 -0.59
C VAL A 767 -1.86 -0.24 0.15
N GLY A 768 -2.06 1.04 0.49
CA GLY A 768 -1.04 1.82 1.19
C GLY A 768 -0.83 1.33 2.63
N SER A 769 -1.90 1.09 3.40
CA SER A 769 -1.81 0.44 4.71
C SER A 769 -1.13 -0.94 4.66
N ALA A 770 -1.49 -1.80 3.70
CA ALA A 770 -0.85 -3.10 3.50
C ALA A 770 0.64 -2.97 3.14
N THR A 771 1.01 -1.91 2.39
CA THR A 771 2.41 -1.61 2.07
C THR A 771 3.17 -1.07 3.30
N SER A 772 2.53 -0.30 4.18
CA SER A 772 3.11 0.12 5.46
C SER A 772 3.41 -1.08 6.36
N ASP A 773 2.44 -1.99 6.49
CA ASP A 773 2.61 -3.24 7.22
C ASP A 773 3.74 -4.08 6.61
N LEU A 774 3.77 -4.22 5.28
CA LEU A 774 4.85 -4.91 4.58
C LEU A 774 6.22 -4.32 4.90
N HIS A 775 6.33 -2.99 4.95
CA HIS A 775 7.59 -2.32 5.28
C HIS A 775 8.05 -2.66 6.71
N ARG A 776 7.13 -2.61 7.68
CA ARG A 776 7.43 -2.96 9.08
C ARG A 776 7.83 -4.43 9.22
N TYR A 777 7.10 -5.34 8.58
CA TYR A 777 7.42 -6.77 8.59
C TYR A 777 8.74 -7.05 7.89
N PHE A 778 8.99 -6.43 6.74
CA PHE A 778 10.22 -6.60 5.99
C PHE A 778 11.44 -6.15 6.79
N GLU A 779 11.40 -4.98 7.44
CA GLU A 779 12.52 -4.52 8.26
C GLU A 779 12.80 -5.46 9.43
N TYR A 780 11.73 -5.94 10.09
CA TYR A 780 11.84 -6.90 11.19
C TYR A 780 12.43 -8.24 10.70
N ASP A 781 11.84 -8.82 9.65
CA ASP A 781 12.23 -10.10 9.08
C ASP A 781 13.67 -10.03 8.54
N PHE A 782 14.03 -8.98 7.81
CA PHE A 782 15.39 -8.83 7.29
C PHE A 782 16.42 -8.80 8.42
N ARG A 783 16.19 -8.03 9.50
CA ARG A 783 17.08 -8.00 10.66
C ARG A 783 17.15 -9.35 11.36
N LEU A 784 16.00 -10.00 11.59
CA LEU A 784 15.91 -11.31 12.23
C LEU A 784 16.67 -12.36 11.42
N LEU A 785 16.40 -12.46 10.12
CA LEU A 785 17.02 -13.41 9.19
C LEU A 785 18.52 -13.14 9.05
N ALA A 786 18.93 -11.88 8.93
CA ALA A 786 20.34 -11.51 8.84
C ALA A 786 21.11 -11.94 10.09
N VAL A 787 20.60 -11.62 11.28
CA VAL A 787 21.26 -11.97 12.54
C VAL A 787 21.29 -13.48 12.78
N THR A 788 20.16 -14.16 12.59
CA THR A 788 20.06 -15.61 12.84
C THR A 788 20.89 -16.43 11.86
N SER A 789 20.80 -16.15 10.56
CA SER A 789 21.62 -16.86 9.56
C SER A 789 23.10 -16.57 9.74
N MET A 790 23.49 -15.32 10.03
CA MET A 790 24.89 -14.96 10.26
C MET A 790 25.45 -15.63 11.52
N LEU A 791 24.68 -15.70 12.60
CA LEU A 791 25.08 -16.42 13.82
C LEU A 791 25.18 -17.92 13.59
N LEU A 792 24.20 -18.51 12.88
CA LEU A 792 24.22 -19.93 12.53
C LEU A 792 25.44 -20.27 11.66
N ILE A 793 25.67 -19.51 10.60
CA ILE A 793 26.80 -19.71 9.69
C ILE A 793 28.12 -19.49 10.42
N PHE A 794 28.21 -18.48 11.29
CA PHE A 794 29.38 -18.27 12.15
C PHE A 794 29.66 -19.52 13.00
N VAL A 795 28.65 -20.08 13.67
CA VAL A 795 28.80 -21.27 14.51
C VAL A 795 29.25 -22.47 13.69
N VAL A 796 28.62 -22.71 12.53
CA VAL A 796 28.98 -23.83 11.64
C VAL A 796 30.42 -23.69 11.14
N ILE A 797 30.79 -22.51 10.61
CA ILE A 797 32.15 -22.27 10.11
C ILE A 797 33.17 -22.33 11.25
N ALA A 798 32.88 -21.77 12.42
CA ALA A 798 33.78 -21.81 13.57
C ALA A 798 34.04 -23.24 14.04
N LEU A 799 33.00 -24.08 14.07
CA LEU A 799 33.11 -25.49 14.42
C LEU A 799 33.91 -26.28 13.37
N MET A 800 33.71 -25.98 12.09
CA MET A 800 34.39 -26.64 10.98
C MET A 800 35.87 -26.26 10.85
N LEU A 801 36.17 -24.97 10.83
CA LEU A 801 37.54 -24.46 10.77
C LEU A 801 38.28 -24.68 12.11
N ARG A 802 37.53 -24.87 13.21
CA ARG A 802 38.06 -24.89 14.59
C ARG A 802 38.84 -23.61 14.91
N SER A 803 38.43 -22.49 14.32
CA SER A 803 39.02 -21.17 14.51
C SER A 803 37.90 -20.12 14.44
N PRO A 804 37.54 -19.48 15.56
CA PRO A 804 36.55 -18.39 15.55
C PRO A 804 37.04 -17.16 14.78
N VAL A 805 38.36 -16.91 14.74
CA VAL A 805 38.94 -15.78 13.99
C VAL A 805 38.78 -15.98 12.49
N ALA A 806 39.09 -17.18 11.99
CA ALA A 806 38.89 -17.51 10.58
C ALA A 806 37.41 -17.43 10.19
N ALA A 807 36.53 -17.92 11.07
CA ALA A 807 35.08 -17.83 10.86
C ALA A 807 34.60 -16.39 10.76
N LEU A 808 35.06 -15.51 11.67
CA LEU A 808 34.70 -14.09 11.67
C LEU A 808 35.20 -13.39 10.39
N VAL A 809 36.43 -13.67 9.95
CA VAL A 809 36.99 -13.09 8.71
C VAL A 809 36.16 -13.51 7.51
N VAL A 810 35.90 -14.82 7.36
CA VAL A 810 35.12 -15.35 6.25
C VAL A 810 33.74 -14.71 6.21
N LEU A 811 33.06 -14.68 7.35
CA LEU A 811 31.74 -14.06 7.49
C LEU A 811 31.74 -12.58 7.12
N ALA A 812 32.69 -11.80 7.64
CA ALA A 812 32.83 -10.38 7.34
C ALA A 812 33.08 -10.14 5.84
N THR A 813 33.89 -10.98 5.19
CA THR A 813 34.14 -10.86 3.76
C THR A 813 32.93 -11.22 2.89
N VAL A 814 32.11 -12.19 3.32
CA VAL A 814 30.87 -12.56 2.64
C VAL A 814 29.85 -11.43 2.75
N VAL A 815 29.71 -10.83 3.94
CA VAL A 815 28.83 -9.65 4.15
C VAL A 815 29.30 -8.45 3.33
N ALA A 816 30.61 -8.19 3.27
CA ALA A 816 31.16 -7.15 2.41
C ALA A 816 30.87 -7.41 0.93
N SER A 817 31.01 -8.66 0.47
CA SER A 817 30.65 -9.07 -0.89
C SER A 817 29.17 -8.83 -1.19
N TYR A 818 28.29 -9.18 -0.25
CA TYR A 818 26.86 -8.93 -0.36
C TYR A 818 26.55 -7.43 -0.49
N ALA A 819 27.14 -6.59 0.38
CA ALA A 819 26.94 -5.15 0.33
C ALA A 819 27.40 -4.57 -1.03
N SER A 820 28.56 -4.99 -1.52
CA SER A 820 29.05 -4.60 -2.85
C SER A 820 28.16 -5.10 -3.98
N ALA A 821 27.60 -6.30 -3.87
CA ALA A 821 26.69 -6.86 -4.87
C ALA A 821 25.36 -6.10 -4.92
N LEU A 822 24.79 -5.80 -3.75
CA LEU A 822 23.55 -5.04 -3.64
C LEU A 822 23.75 -3.61 -4.14
N GLY A 823 24.86 -2.95 -3.81
CA GLY A 823 25.19 -1.61 -4.32
C GLY A 823 25.39 -1.60 -5.83
N ALA A 824 26.13 -2.55 -6.38
CA ALA A 824 26.32 -2.68 -7.82
C ALA A 824 24.99 -2.98 -8.56
N SER A 825 24.14 -3.84 -7.98
CA SER A 825 22.80 -4.12 -8.51
C SER A 825 21.89 -2.89 -8.45
N HIS A 826 21.92 -2.14 -7.33
CA HIS A 826 21.19 -0.89 -7.22
C HIS A 826 21.59 0.09 -8.31
N ALA A 827 22.89 0.28 -8.53
CA ALA A 827 23.37 1.16 -9.59
C ALA A 827 22.95 0.67 -10.99
N LEU A 828 22.99 -0.63 -11.24
CA LEU A 828 22.55 -1.22 -12.49
C LEU A 828 21.07 -0.92 -12.75
N TRP A 829 20.19 -1.27 -11.82
CA TRP A 829 18.74 -1.12 -12.02
C TRP A 829 18.29 0.34 -11.99
N ARG A 830 18.81 1.14 -11.06
CA ARG A 830 18.41 2.54 -10.91
C ARG A 830 18.93 3.43 -12.04
N TYR A 831 20.22 3.32 -12.39
CA TYR A 831 20.84 4.26 -13.34
C TYR A 831 20.86 3.74 -14.78
N VAL A 832 20.85 2.43 -15.01
CA VAL A 832 20.84 1.87 -16.38
C VAL A 832 19.43 1.56 -16.85
N PHE A 833 18.61 0.94 -16.00
CA PHE A 833 17.25 0.52 -16.36
C PHE A 833 16.14 1.46 -15.89
N GLY A 834 16.44 2.42 -15.01
CA GLY A 834 15.46 3.39 -14.51
C GLY A 834 14.42 2.83 -13.53
N HIS A 835 14.65 1.64 -12.97
CA HIS A 835 13.76 0.98 -12.02
C HIS A 835 14.38 0.90 -10.63
N ASP A 836 13.56 1.07 -9.60
CA ASP A 836 13.99 0.85 -8.21
C ASP A 836 14.16 -0.65 -7.93
N LEU A 837 14.98 -0.98 -6.92
CA LEU A 837 15.14 -2.35 -6.47
C LEU A 837 13.88 -2.81 -5.75
N HIS A 838 13.32 -3.93 -6.18
CA HIS A 838 12.17 -4.54 -5.53
C HIS A 838 12.50 -4.95 -4.09
N TRP A 839 11.54 -4.78 -3.18
CA TRP A 839 11.72 -5.05 -1.75
C TRP A 839 12.14 -6.49 -1.43
N ALA A 840 11.76 -7.48 -2.24
CA ALA A 840 12.17 -8.86 -2.01
C ALA A 840 13.68 -9.11 -2.29
N VAL A 841 14.32 -8.28 -3.11
CA VAL A 841 15.69 -8.53 -3.62
C VAL A 841 16.74 -8.52 -2.52
N PRO A 842 16.81 -7.54 -1.60
CA PRO A 842 17.80 -7.53 -0.53
C PRO A 842 17.76 -8.79 0.33
N SER A 843 16.58 -9.24 0.74
CA SER A 843 16.42 -10.42 1.61
C SER A 843 16.78 -11.72 0.88
N MET A 844 16.25 -11.93 -0.32
CA MET A 844 16.49 -13.16 -1.08
C MET A 844 17.97 -13.28 -1.50
N SER A 845 18.54 -12.18 -2.01
CA SER A 845 19.94 -12.17 -2.40
C SER A 845 20.88 -12.29 -1.20
N PHE A 846 20.53 -11.72 -0.03
CA PHE A 846 21.32 -11.89 1.20
C PHE A 846 21.43 -13.36 1.57
N ILE A 847 20.30 -14.05 1.68
CA ILE A 847 20.29 -15.44 2.13
C ILE A 847 20.97 -16.34 1.10
N ALA A 848 20.69 -16.14 -0.19
CA ALA A 848 21.36 -16.90 -1.24
C ALA A 848 22.88 -16.66 -1.26
N LEU A 849 23.34 -15.41 -1.24
CA LEU A 849 24.76 -15.06 -1.30
C LEU A 849 25.52 -15.45 -0.03
N VAL A 850 24.92 -15.28 1.14
CA VAL A 850 25.56 -15.62 2.41
C VAL A 850 25.63 -17.14 2.57
N ALA A 851 24.55 -17.87 2.25
CA ALA A 851 24.55 -19.33 2.28
C ALA A 851 25.60 -19.92 1.32
N VAL A 852 25.60 -19.47 0.06
CA VAL A 852 26.53 -19.99 -0.96
C VAL A 852 27.96 -19.48 -0.74
N GLY A 853 28.15 -18.20 -0.43
CA GLY A 853 29.47 -17.60 -0.23
C GLY A 853 30.23 -18.17 0.96
N ALA A 854 29.51 -18.62 1.99
CA ALA A 854 30.08 -19.29 3.16
C ALA A 854 30.78 -20.62 2.81
N ASP A 855 30.12 -21.49 2.05
CA ASP A 855 30.67 -22.79 1.63
C ASP A 855 31.99 -22.64 0.87
N TYR A 856 31.98 -21.68 -0.02
CA TYR A 856 33.05 -21.48 -0.96
C TYR A 856 34.36 -20.98 -0.34
N ASN A 857 34.25 -20.14 0.68
CA ASN A 857 35.37 -19.70 1.49
C ASN A 857 35.86 -20.82 2.42
N LEU A 858 34.96 -21.68 2.90
CA LEU A 858 35.31 -22.87 3.68
C LEU A 858 36.17 -23.85 2.85
N LEU A 859 35.81 -24.12 1.59
CA LEU A 859 36.58 -24.97 0.67
C LEU A 859 38.02 -24.49 0.48
N LEU A 860 38.19 -23.19 0.23
CA LEU A 860 39.51 -22.57 0.09
C LEU A 860 40.30 -22.64 1.40
N ALA A 861 39.67 -22.30 2.53
CA ALA A 861 40.31 -22.29 3.83
C ALA A 861 40.72 -23.70 4.28
N ALA A 862 39.87 -24.70 4.06
CA ALA A 862 40.18 -26.10 4.33
C ALA A 862 41.38 -26.57 3.49
N ARG A 863 41.42 -26.21 2.20
CA ARG A 863 42.56 -26.57 1.34
C ARG A 863 43.84 -25.84 1.72
N LEU A 864 43.74 -24.55 2.03
CA LEU A 864 44.85 -23.75 2.53
C LEU A 864 45.42 -24.40 3.79
N ARG A 865 44.56 -24.92 4.68
CA ARG A 865 44.97 -25.68 5.87
C ARG A 865 45.71 -26.96 5.52
N GLU A 866 45.20 -27.76 4.60
CA GLU A 866 45.86 -29.01 4.18
C GLU A 866 47.27 -28.77 3.60
N GLU A 867 47.41 -27.77 2.74
CA GLU A 867 48.67 -27.45 2.06
C GLU A 867 49.63 -26.59 2.91
N SER A 868 49.12 -25.96 3.98
CA SER A 868 49.92 -25.10 4.86
C SER A 868 51.05 -25.83 5.60
N VAL A 869 51.03 -27.16 5.65
CA VAL A 869 52.11 -27.99 6.22
C VAL A 869 53.48 -27.69 5.55
N ALA A 870 53.47 -27.21 4.30
CA ALA A 870 54.67 -26.78 3.57
C ALA A 870 55.10 -25.31 3.83
N GLY A 871 54.44 -24.59 4.74
CA GLY A 871 54.59 -23.15 5.01
C GLY A 871 53.46 -22.31 4.41
N LEU A 872 53.08 -21.19 5.05
CA LEU A 872 51.90 -20.38 4.66
C LEU A 872 51.95 -19.88 3.22
N HIS A 873 53.07 -19.26 2.79
CA HIS A 873 53.20 -18.73 1.42
C HIS A 873 53.26 -19.85 0.37
N THR A 874 53.99 -20.94 0.64
CA THR A 874 54.12 -22.07 -0.28
C THR A 874 52.82 -22.87 -0.37
N GLY A 875 52.14 -23.07 0.76
CA GLY A 875 50.81 -23.70 0.84
C GLY A 875 49.75 -22.90 0.10
N MET A 876 49.80 -21.57 0.18
CA MET A 876 48.93 -20.69 -0.61
C MET A 876 49.14 -20.87 -2.12
N ILE A 877 50.39 -20.83 -2.59
CA ILE A 877 50.70 -21.01 -4.02
C ILE A 877 50.25 -22.40 -4.52
N ARG A 878 50.45 -23.46 -3.72
CA ARG A 878 49.98 -24.81 -4.05
C ARG A 878 48.46 -24.91 -4.08
N THR A 879 47.80 -24.26 -3.12
CA THR A 879 46.33 -24.17 -3.08
C THR A 879 45.80 -23.51 -4.35
N PHE A 880 46.29 -22.32 -4.69
CA PHE A 880 45.89 -21.63 -5.93
C PHE A 880 46.16 -22.45 -7.19
N ALA A 881 47.32 -23.10 -7.29
CA ALA A 881 47.66 -23.91 -8.46
C ALA A 881 46.75 -25.15 -8.63
N GLY A 882 46.33 -25.77 -7.52
CA GLY A 882 45.50 -26.97 -7.53
C GLY A 882 44.00 -26.69 -7.64
N THR A 883 43.47 -25.74 -6.88
CA THR A 883 42.01 -25.51 -6.78
C THR A 883 41.52 -24.29 -7.56
N GLY A 884 42.39 -23.32 -7.88
CA GLY A 884 41.96 -22.07 -8.52
C GLY A 884 41.23 -22.27 -9.85
N GLY A 885 41.66 -23.25 -10.66
CA GLY A 885 40.98 -23.55 -11.94
C GLY A 885 39.56 -24.10 -11.77
N VAL A 886 39.36 -25.04 -10.84
CA VAL A 886 38.07 -25.69 -10.60
C VAL A 886 37.12 -24.72 -9.90
N VAL A 887 37.62 -23.98 -8.90
CA VAL A 887 36.86 -23.02 -8.11
C VAL A 887 36.33 -21.88 -8.96
N THR A 888 37.16 -21.29 -9.83
CA THR A 888 36.70 -20.22 -10.71
C THR A 888 35.71 -20.71 -11.75
N THR A 889 35.88 -21.93 -12.26
CA THR A 889 34.87 -22.51 -13.14
C THR A 889 33.53 -22.66 -12.42
N ALA A 890 33.50 -23.23 -11.22
CA ALA A 890 32.27 -23.36 -10.44
C ALA A 890 31.61 -22.00 -10.21
N GLY A 891 32.37 -21.03 -9.69
CA GLY A 891 31.86 -19.68 -9.44
C GLY A 891 31.38 -18.93 -10.69
N VAL A 892 32.05 -19.08 -11.83
CA VAL A 892 31.62 -18.47 -13.11
C VAL A 892 30.37 -19.15 -13.65
N VAL A 893 30.31 -20.49 -13.60
CA VAL A 893 29.12 -21.23 -14.02
C VAL A 893 27.94 -20.79 -13.16
N PHE A 894 28.06 -20.84 -11.84
CA PHE A 894 26.97 -20.44 -10.96
C PHE A 894 26.59 -18.96 -11.13
N GLY A 895 27.56 -18.05 -11.13
CA GLY A 895 27.31 -16.61 -11.33
C GLY A 895 26.59 -16.32 -12.66
N LEU A 896 27.08 -16.85 -13.78
CA LEU A 896 26.45 -16.66 -15.10
C LEU A 896 25.07 -17.32 -15.21
N THR A 897 24.83 -18.42 -14.50
CA THR A 897 23.50 -19.04 -14.49
C THR A 897 22.46 -18.19 -13.78
N MET A 898 22.85 -17.48 -12.73
CA MET A 898 21.95 -16.53 -12.08
C MET A 898 21.67 -15.33 -13.00
N PHE A 899 22.64 -14.92 -13.84
CA PHE A 899 22.37 -13.94 -14.90
C PHE A 899 21.43 -14.43 -16.00
N ALA A 900 21.22 -15.74 -16.19
CA ALA A 900 20.23 -16.23 -17.16
C ALA A 900 18.80 -15.78 -16.81
N MET A 901 18.52 -15.58 -15.51
CA MET A 901 17.25 -15.05 -15.02
C MET A 901 17.00 -13.59 -15.46
N PHE A 902 18.02 -12.88 -15.96
CA PHE A 902 17.87 -11.57 -16.57
C PHE A 902 16.97 -11.59 -17.83
N SER A 903 16.75 -12.76 -18.42
CA SER A 903 15.83 -12.95 -19.55
C SER A 903 14.34 -13.08 -19.15
N ALA A 904 14.02 -13.03 -17.86
CA ALA A 904 12.64 -13.05 -17.38
C ALA A 904 11.93 -11.73 -17.70
N ASP A 905 10.63 -11.78 -18.06
CA ASP A 905 9.86 -10.55 -18.27
C ASP A 905 9.44 -9.91 -16.94
N LEU A 906 9.43 -10.67 -15.83
CA LEU A 906 9.26 -10.08 -14.50
C LEU A 906 10.56 -9.47 -13.99
N ILE A 907 10.49 -8.18 -13.67
CA ILE A 907 11.62 -7.41 -13.18
C ILE A 907 12.14 -7.98 -11.86
N THR A 908 11.26 -8.45 -10.97
CA THR A 908 11.65 -9.05 -9.68
C THR A 908 12.60 -10.24 -9.85
N ILE A 909 12.31 -11.15 -10.79
CA ILE A 909 13.15 -12.33 -11.06
C ILE A 909 14.51 -11.91 -11.63
N ALA A 910 14.50 -11.00 -12.61
CA ALA A 910 15.69 -10.48 -13.24
C ALA A 910 16.59 -9.75 -12.23
N GLN A 911 16.02 -8.99 -11.29
CA GLN A 911 16.72 -8.31 -10.22
C GLN A 911 17.34 -9.29 -9.21
N VAL A 912 16.59 -10.29 -8.75
CA VAL A 912 17.11 -11.31 -7.83
C VAL A 912 18.28 -12.06 -8.47
N GLY A 913 18.09 -12.56 -9.70
CA GLY A 913 19.12 -13.33 -10.41
C GLY A 913 20.37 -12.51 -10.74
N SER A 914 20.21 -11.27 -11.23
CA SER A 914 21.36 -10.40 -11.49
C SER A 914 22.11 -10.01 -10.21
N THR A 915 21.42 -9.73 -9.10
CA THR A 915 22.06 -9.41 -7.81
C THR A 915 22.87 -10.59 -7.27
N ILE A 916 22.29 -11.80 -7.31
CA ILE A 916 23.01 -13.02 -6.90
C ILE A 916 24.17 -13.30 -7.86
N GLY A 917 23.98 -13.16 -9.18
CA GLY A 917 25.01 -13.33 -10.19
C GLY A 917 26.22 -12.40 -9.98
N ILE A 918 25.97 -11.10 -9.79
CA ILE A 918 27.01 -10.11 -9.46
C ILE A 918 27.73 -10.50 -8.18
N GLY A 919 26.99 -10.84 -7.12
CA GLY A 919 27.58 -11.18 -5.83
C GLY A 919 28.46 -12.43 -5.87
N LEU A 920 28.06 -13.47 -6.60
CA LEU A 920 28.86 -14.68 -6.78
C LEU A 920 30.13 -14.43 -7.59
N LEU A 921 30.08 -13.57 -8.62
CA LEU A 921 31.26 -13.19 -9.37
C LEU A 921 32.23 -12.35 -8.53
N ILE A 922 31.71 -11.40 -7.74
CA ILE A 922 32.51 -10.61 -6.80
C ILE A 922 33.16 -11.53 -5.75
N ASP A 923 32.41 -12.47 -5.17
CA ASP A 923 32.99 -13.43 -4.22
C ASP A 923 34.10 -14.26 -4.88
N THR A 924 33.84 -14.79 -6.08
CA THR A 924 34.77 -15.67 -6.79
C THR A 924 36.08 -14.98 -7.17
N PHE A 925 36.01 -13.76 -7.72
CA PHE A 925 37.17 -13.06 -8.28
C PHE A 925 37.85 -12.08 -7.33
N VAL A 926 37.10 -11.47 -6.42
CA VAL A 926 37.63 -10.42 -5.53
C VAL A 926 37.85 -11.00 -4.14
N VAL A 927 36.81 -11.54 -3.52
CA VAL A 927 36.91 -12.00 -2.12
C VAL A 927 37.83 -13.21 -2.01
N ARG A 928 37.54 -14.25 -2.79
CA ARG A 928 38.21 -15.54 -2.67
C ARG A 928 39.60 -15.55 -3.30
N ALA A 929 39.75 -14.91 -4.46
CA ALA A 929 41.03 -14.91 -5.16
C ALA A 929 42.04 -13.90 -4.60
N ALA A 930 41.59 -12.87 -3.86
CA ALA A 930 42.46 -11.82 -3.34
C ALA A 930 42.31 -11.58 -1.83
N ILE A 931 41.12 -11.21 -1.36
CA ILE A 931 40.92 -10.71 0.02
C ILE A 931 41.18 -11.77 1.09
N VAL A 932 40.50 -12.92 1.03
CA VAL A 932 40.61 -13.96 2.06
C VAL A 932 42.06 -14.49 2.20
N PRO A 933 42.77 -14.83 1.11
CA PRO A 933 44.18 -15.21 1.19
C PRO A 933 45.09 -14.10 1.69
N ALA A 934 44.86 -12.84 1.30
CA ALA A 934 45.66 -11.72 1.78
C ALA A 934 45.50 -11.50 3.28
N ILE A 935 44.26 -11.57 3.79
CA ILE A 935 43.97 -11.49 5.23
C ILE A 935 44.61 -12.67 5.97
N ALA A 936 44.50 -13.89 5.43
CA ALA A 936 45.13 -15.08 6.02
C ALA A 936 46.67 -14.97 6.05
N ALA A 937 47.29 -14.38 5.02
CA ALA A 937 48.73 -14.12 5.00
C ALA A 937 49.15 -13.09 6.06
N LEU A 938 48.37 -12.02 6.24
CA LEU A 938 48.67 -10.93 7.18
C LEU A 938 48.46 -11.35 8.64
N LEU A 939 47.37 -12.06 8.95
CA LEU A 939 47.08 -12.55 10.30
C LEU A 939 47.98 -13.74 10.69
N GLY A 940 48.50 -14.49 9.72
CA GLY A 940 49.45 -15.58 9.93
C GLY A 940 48.97 -16.61 10.97
N ARG A 941 49.66 -16.67 12.12
CA ARG A 941 49.33 -17.59 13.21
C ARG A 941 47.99 -17.29 13.91
N TRP A 942 47.56 -16.03 13.91
CA TRP A 942 46.33 -15.60 14.60
C TRP A 942 45.06 -16.05 13.86
N PHE A 943 45.17 -16.25 12.55
CA PHE A 943 44.07 -16.75 11.73
C PHE A 943 43.58 -18.14 12.19
N TRP A 944 44.46 -18.96 12.79
CA TRP A 944 44.15 -20.33 13.22
C TRP A 944 43.98 -20.50 14.75
N TRP A 945 43.94 -19.40 15.51
CA TRP A 945 43.74 -19.42 16.96
C TRP A 945 42.38 -20.07 17.32
N PRO A 946 42.26 -20.94 18.36
CA PRO A 946 43.19 -21.23 19.46
C PRO A 946 44.18 -22.39 19.23
N HIS A 947 44.16 -23.04 18.07
CA HIS A 947 45.17 -24.06 17.77
C HIS A 947 46.51 -23.39 17.45
N LEU A 948 47.34 -23.19 18.49
CA LEU A 948 48.73 -22.79 18.35
C LEU A 948 49.47 -23.86 17.54
N TRP A 949 49.90 -23.47 16.35
CA TRP A 949 50.87 -24.19 15.55
C TRP A 949 52.17 -24.37 16.35
N VAL A 950 52.45 -25.60 16.81
CA VAL A 950 53.82 -26.00 17.14
C VAL A 950 54.50 -26.32 15.81
N ALA A 951 55.15 -25.32 15.21
CA ALA A 951 56.04 -25.55 14.09
C ALA A 951 57.15 -26.48 14.57
N LYS A 952 57.10 -27.76 14.16
CA LYS A 952 58.21 -28.69 14.36
C LYS A 952 59.36 -28.21 13.48
N ARG A 953 60.19 -27.29 13.99
CA ARG A 953 61.48 -26.92 13.39
C ARG A 953 62.24 -28.23 13.21
N ARG A 954 62.59 -28.57 11.96
CA ARG A 954 63.70 -29.48 11.70
C ARG A 954 64.95 -28.76 12.22
N GLU A 955 65.43 -29.20 13.38
CA GLU A 955 66.77 -28.88 13.84
C GLU A 955 67.77 -29.37 12.80
N GLY A 956 68.62 -28.47 12.34
CA GLY A 956 69.65 -28.76 11.34
C GLY A 956 70.09 -27.53 10.56
N ALA A 957 70.76 -26.61 11.26
CA ALA A 957 71.79 -25.67 10.77
C ALA A 957 71.70 -24.37 11.58
N GLY A 958 72.77 -24.07 12.33
CA GLY A 958 72.84 -22.92 13.22
C GLY A 958 72.90 -21.59 12.49
N PHE A 959 72.36 -20.55 13.13
CA PHE A 959 73.04 -19.26 13.28
C PHE A 959 72.32 -18.45 14.38
N SER A 960 73.13 -17.81 15.21
CA SER A 960 72.81 -17.01 16.39
C SER A 960 72.29 -15.60 16.08
N SER A 961 71.57 -15.01 17.05
CA SER A 961 71.08 -13.61 17.13
C SER A 961 69.92 -13.29 16.16
N ILE A 962 68.83 -12.60 16.53
CA ILE A 962 68.70 -11.36 17.30
C ILE A 962 67.36 -11.37 18.07
N SER A 963 67.44 -11.02 19.35
CA SER A 963 66.34 -10.64 20.23
C SER A 963 66.12 -9.12 20.17
N ALA A 964 65.02 -8.66 19.58
CA ALA A 964 64.43 -7.33 19.83
C ALA A 964 63.09 -7.20 19.09
N GLY A 965 62.00 -6.90 19.81
CA GLY A 965 60.71 -6.59 19.20
C GLY A 965 59.47 -6.98 20.00
N LEU A 966 59.55 -7.01 21.34
CA LEU A 966 58.43 -7.36 22.21
C LEU A 966 58.26 -6.29 23.31
N VAL A 967 57.98 -5.04 22.93
CA VAL A 967 57.64 -3.95 23.89
C VAL A 967 56.53 -2.99 23.41
N LEU A 968 56.04 -3.04 22.16
CA LEU A 968 55.25 -1.91 21.60
C LEU A 968 53.74 -2.12 21.42
N PHE A 969 53.07 -2.90 22.28
CA PHE A 969 51.60 -3.03 22.26
C PHE A 969 51.01 -3.14 23.67
N GLN A 970 51.21 -2.08 24.46
CA GLN A 970 50.48 -1.90 25.72
C GLN A 970 49.85 -0.51 25.89
N THR A 971 49.73 0.24 24.79
CA THR A 971 48.90 1.45 24.71
C THR A 971 48.43 1.62 23.27
N LEU A 972 47.26 1.06 22.96
CA LEU A 972 46.25 1.54 22.00
C LEU A 972 45.04 0.61 22.03
#